data_AF-A0AAE1H2X2-F1
#
_entry.id   AF-A0AAE1H2X2-F1
#
_cell.length_a   1.000
_cell.length_b   1.000
_cell.length_c   1.000
_cell.angle_alpha   90.00
_cell.angle_beta   90.00
_cell.angle_gamma   90.00
#
_symmetry.space_group_name_H-M   'P 1'
#
loop_
_entity.id
_entity.type
_entity.pdbx_description
1 polymer ?
#
loop_
_entity_poly.entity_id
_entity_poly.type
_entity_poly.pdbx_seq_one_letter_code
_entity_poly.pdbx_strand_id
1 'polypeptide(L)'
;MSHATYDKLWAEAQRTLDEATTIDTDLHGAKPQKDKKKASAVVCDLYVNYSTRPSGRMLELKHELVNLDLSEFSYYDDVLIDMRILPQEAEITIPQYYRREREEEIRQRRRTIDTILKRLGFYEDEGAEPEMTEDEATRLIQVHERARQGRLRAQFMREIRHMKDKAKPDPLADDKTGAGSRAAALKIQKIWRGFITRRKIRRRIIEEMLLIGMLPPVAVESEARRRSEEVREVRRAVQTEHQQQYERALVLEKEHVLRSRGEIIKEEIADAARCWYMDYKANTGKFPDFPSEESGGSAVLFSRQGAESEMSKSTAPSSKDSKGKKDKTKKAQKEKDPAKKKPDDEEDPGFKMTPSVFLGDIINGCSMYQDVWAEKDERDNPAQTFYLDMITQEKEREVMKGAETGIGSGGLPVEAELRKTVDHMLRGELERLQAALDRDRARKGKKAKKASKKGRRGGKKSKKKKERDLTPDRTLESLFEELVANGIIRKYPEVPLAAFRGERSYGNHALRQLGKDPLPSLGDVRQAVLEYCVLPLGSPTIHAMSPLVRSVLLAGPAGSGKHMLVHAVCTETGSVLFDLSAANIVGKYPGKAGLVMLVHLVSKVSRQVASRKGRRAEAPSVIFMDCAEKPFLKKVPKTDKTDPKRLKKDLPKLIKSIGPEDQVLLLGISRSPWECDQKALAQVYAKMILIPRPDYASRSFIWSELLFLL
;
A
#
# COMPACT_ATOMS: atom_id res chain seq x y z
N MET A 1 2.50 -14.34 -27.32
CA MET A 1 1.14 -14.22 -27.88
C MET A 1 1.29 -13.92 -29.36
N SER A 2 0.38 -14.34 -30.24
CA SER A 2 0.50 -13.97 -31.66
C SER A 2 0.06 -12.52 -31.89
N HIS A 3 0.54 -11.87 -32.96
CA HIS A 3 0.12 -10.54 -33.42
C HIS A 3 -1.43 -10.39 -33.42
N ALA A 4 -2.14 -11.41 -33.91
CA ALA A 4 -3.61 -11.45 -33.91
C ALA A 4 -4.27 -11.42 -32.52
N THR A 5 -3.54 -11.77 -31.46
CA THR A 5 -4.02 -11.69 -30.07
C THR A 5 -3.80 -10.29 -29.51
N TYR A 6 -2.64 -9.68 -29.83
CA TYR A 6 -2.34 -8.29 -29.47
C TYR A 6 -3.30 -7.32 -30.16
N ASP A 7 -3.55 -7.49 -31.46
CA ASP A 7 -4.51 -6.66 -32.20
C ASP A 7 -5.93 -6.76 -31.64
N LYS A 8 -6.33 -7.96 -31.18
CA LYS A 8 -7.64 -8.15 -30.54
C LYS A 8 -7.73 -7.48 -29.19
N LEU A 9 -6.72 -7.65 -28.35
CA LEU A 9 -6.64 -7.00 -27.03
C LEU A 9 -6.56 -5.48 -27.18
N TRP A 10 -5.85 -5.00 -28.20
CA TRP A 10 -5.74 -3.60 -28.55
C TRP A 10 -7.07 -3.04 -29.06
N ALA A 11 -7.73 -3.71 -30.00
CA ALA A 11 -9.04 -3.30 -30.48
C ALA A 11 -10.07 -3.26 -29.35
N GLU A 12 -9.99 -4.20 -28.40
CA GLU A 12 -10.80 -4.18 -27.18
C GLU A 12 -10.43 -2.98 -26.28
N ALA A 13 -9.14 -2.76 -26.01
CA ALA A 13 -8.68 -1.62 -25.22
C ALA A 13 -9.09 -0.28 -25.83
N GLN A 14 -8.98 -0.14 -27.15
CA GLN A 14 -9.36 1.07 -27.87
C GLN A 14 -10.86 1.30 -27.83
N ARG A 15 -11.68 0.26 -28.00
CA ARG A 15 -13.13 0.36 -27.76
C ARG A 15 -13.44 0.81 -26.34
N THR A 16 -12.77 0.25 -25.33
CA THR A 16 -12.99 0.67 -23.95
C THR A 16 -12.53 2.10 -23.69
N LEU A 17 -11.48 2.57 -24.36
CA LEU A 17 -11.03 3.97 -24.27
C LEU A 17 -12.02 4.89 -24.97
N ASP A 18 -12.51 4.52 -26.15
CA ASP A 18 -13.51 5.29 -26.90
C ASP A 18 -14.82 5.38 -26.11
N GLU A 19 -15.26 4.27 -25.51
CA GLU A 19 -16.41 4.25 -24.59
C GLU A 19 -16.17 5.17 -23.39
N ALA A 20 -15.03 5.05 -22.71
CA ALA A 20 -14.72 5.86 -21.53
C ALA A 20 -14.58 7.36 -21.84
N THR A 21 -13.96 7.71 -22.97
CA THR A 21 -13.79 9.10 -23.43
C THR A 21 -15.13 9.70 -23.88
N THR A 22 -15.96 8.95 -24.60
CA THR A 22 -17.30 9.38 -25.02
C THR A 22 -18.17 9.64 -23.79
N ILE A 23 -18.16 8.70 -22.84
CA ILE A 23 -18.87 8.86 -21.57
C ILE A 23 -18.39 10.11 -20.84
N ASP A 24 -17.09 10.30 -20.65
CA ASP A 24 -16.55 11.45 -19.90
C ASP A 24 -16.83 12.78 -20.62
N THR A 25 -16.77 12.82 -21.97
CA THR A 25 -17.09 14.01 -22.77
C THR A 25 -18.58 14.36 -22.75
N ASP A 26 -19.47 13.37 -22.86
CA ASP A 26 -20.92 13.56 -22.78
C ASP A 26 -21.33 14.07 -21.39
N LEU A 27 -20.75 13.50 -20.33
CA LEU A 27 -21.01 13.91 -18.95
C LEU A 27 -20.43 15.30 -18.65
N HIS A 28 -19.29 15.65 -19.24
CA HIS A 28 -18.71 16.98 -19.10
C HIS A 28 -19.46 18.05 -19.93
N GLY A 29 -20.01 17.66 -21.07
CA GLY A 29 -20.85 18.51 -21.93
C GLY A 29 -22.27 18.71 -21.39
N ALA A 30 -22.73 17.84 -20.49
CA ALA A 30 -24.06 17.92 -19.90
C ALA A 30 -24.25 19.17 -19.02
N LYS A 31 -25.46 19.72 -19.05
CA LYS A 31 -25.88 20.79 -18.14
C LYS A 31 -25.88 20.26 -16.70
N PRO A 32 -25.52 21.08 -15.70
CA PRO A 32 -25.53 20.64 -14.31
C PRO A 32 -26.92 20.19 -13.89
N GLN A 33 -26.98 18.99 -13.31
CA GLN A 33 -28.23 18.35 -12.91
C GLN A 33 -28.66 18.87 -11.54
N LYS A 34 -29.79 19.57 -11.48
CA LYS A 34 -30.33 20.11 -10.21
C LYS A 34 -30.99 19.02 -9.35
N ASP A 35 -31.48 17.94 -9.97
CA ASP A 35 -32.10 16.82 -9.26
C ASP A 35 -31.05 15.80 -8.81
N LYS A 36 -30.78 15.78 -7.49
CA LYS A 36 -29.79 14.87 -6.88
C LYS A 36 -30.11 13.40 -7.10
N LYS A 37 -31.38 13.00 -7.19
CA LYS A 37 -31.76 11.59 -7.40
C LYS A 37 -31.41 11.14 -8.81
N LYS A 38 -31.67 11.99 -9.81
CA LYS A 38 -31.29 11.72 -11.20
C LYS A 38 -29.77 11.73 -11.37
N ALA A 39 -29.07 12.63 -10.70
CA ALA A 39 -27.61 12.64 -10.67
C ALA A 39 -27.05 11.34 -10.07
N SER A 40 -27.56 10.91 -8.91
CA SER A 40 -27.15 9.66 -8.26
C SER A 40 -27.40 8.43 -9.14
N ALA A 41 -28.54 8.36 -9.84
CA ALA A 41 -28.83 7.27 -10.78
C ALA A 41 -27.80 7.17 -11.92
N VAL A 42 -27.46 8.29 -12.56
CA VAL A 42 -26.44 8.33 -13.64
C VAL A 42 -25.08 7.87 -13.13
N VAL A 43 -24.67 8.30 -11.93
CA VAL A 43 -23.39 7.88 -11.35
C VAL A 43 -23.43 6.40 -10.94
N CYS A 44 -24.59 5.89 -10.47
CA CYS A 44 -24.77 4.46 -10.17
C CYS A 44 -24.60 3.59 -11.42
N ASP A 45 -25.22 3.97 -12.55
CA ASP A 45 -25.09 3.26 -13.83
C ASP A 45 -23.62 3.11 -14.24
N LEU A 46 -22.88 4.23 -14.18
CA LEU A 46 -21.45 4.23 -14.48
C LEU A 46 -20.67 3.38 -13.50
N TYR A 47 -20.92 3.54 -12.20
CA TYR A 47 -20.21 2.81 -11.17
C TYR A 47 -20.41 1.29 -11.31
N VAL A 48 -21.62 0.82 -11.64
CA VAL A 48 -21.88 -0.61 -11.90
C VAL A 48 -21.16 -1.08 -13.16
N ASN A 49 -21.16 -0.29 -14.24
CA ASN A 49 -20.39 -0.61 -15.45
C ASN A 49 -18.90 -0.80 -15.16
N TYR A 50 -18.31 0.10 -14.36
CA TYR A 50 -16.91 0.01 -13.94
C TYR A 50 -16.65 -1.04 -12.85
N SER A 51 -17.67 -1.52 -12.12
CA SER A 51 -17.49 -2.55 -11.08
C SER A 51 -16.96 -3.87 -11.63
N THR A 52 -17.30 -4.19 -12.88
CA THR A 52 -16.79 -5.37 -13.61
C THR A 52 -15.34 -5.20 -14.09
N ARG A 53 -14.82 -3.97 -14.09
CA ARG A 53 -13.47 -3.58 -14.55
C ARG A 53 -12.83 -2.62 -13.54
N PRO A 54 -12.36 -3.13 -12.39
CA PRO A 54 -11.87 -2.28 -11.31
C PRO A 54 -10.73 -1.38 -11.79
N SER A 55 -10.99 -0.07 -11.77
CA SER A 55 -10.11 0.99 -12.23
C SER A 55 -10.11 2.14 -11.24
N GLY A 56 -9.15 3.07 -11.35
CA GLY A 56 -9.12 4.27 -10.52
C GLY A 56 -10.39 5.13 -10.64
N ARG A 57 -11.01 5.17 -11.83
CA ARG A 57 -12.27 5.90 -12.10
C ARG A 57 -13.42 5.44 -11.21
N MET A 58 -13.50 4.14 -10.90
CA MET A 58 -14.51 3.60 -10.00
C MET A 58 -14.44 4.21 -8.59
N LEU A 59 -13.24 4.49 -8.08
CA LEU A 59 -13.06 5.15 -6.78
C LEU A 59 -13.49 6.62 -6.81
N GLU A 60 -13.28 7.31 -7.94
CA GLU A 60 -13.79 8.66 -8.17
C GLU A 60 -15.33 8.67 -8.19
N LEU A 61 -15.93 7.77 -8.95
CA LEU A 61 -17.40 7.61 -9.02
C LEU A 61 -17.98 7.26 -7.66
N LYS A 62 -17.32 6.37 -6.89
CA LYS A 62 -17.70 6.07 -5.51
C LYS A 62 -17.65 7.32 -4.63
N HIS A 63 -16.61 8.13 -4.76
CA HIS A 63 -16.48 9.37 -4.00
C HIS A 63 -17.60 10.36 -4.34
N GLU A 64 -17.96 10.48 -5.62
CA GLU A 64 -19.10 11.30 -6.06
C GLU A 64 -20.44 10.76 -5.54
N LEU A 65 -20.68 9.45 -5.60
CA LEU A 65 -21.88 8.82 -5.01
C LEU A 65 -22.02 9.12 -3.53
N VAL A 66 -20.93 9.03 -2.77
CA VAL A 66 -20.96 9.32 -1.33
C VAL A 66 -21.29 10.79 -1.07
N ASN A 67 -20.80 11.70 -1.90
CA ASN A 67 -21.10 13.13 -1.78
C ASN A 67 -22.56 13.44 -2.17
N LEU A 68 -23.14 12.69 -3.12
CA LEU A 68 -24.54 12.82 -3.54
C LEU A 68 -25.52 12.23 -2.52
N ASP A 69 -25.28 10.98 -2.11
CA ASP A 69 -26.19 10.22 -1.24
C ASP A 69 -25.94 10.49 0.26
N LEU A 70 -24.83 11.15 0.60
CA LEU A 70 -24.38 11.38 1.99
C LEU A 70 -24.27 10.08 2.80
N SER A 71 -23.97 8.97 2.12
CA SER A 71 -23.86 7.63 2.68
C SER A 71 -22.61 6.94 2.16
N GLU A 72 -21.90 6.22 3.04
CA GLU A 72 -20.76 5.40 2.64
C GLU A 72 -21.21 4.12 1.90
N PHE A 73 -22.47 3.73 2.06
CA PHE A 73 -23.09 2.60 1.39
C PHE A 73 -23.91 3.11 0.20
N SER A 74 -23.69 2.51 -0.96
CA SER A 74 -24.37 2.86 -2.22
C SER A 74 -25.33 1.74 -2.57
N TYR A 75 -26.59 2.08 -2.83
CA TYR A 75 -27.64 1.12 -3.17
C TYR A 75 -28.05 1.33 -4.63
N TYR A 76 -27.63 0.40 -5.48
CA TYR A 76 -27.84 0.46 -6.94
C TYR A 76 -28.56 -0.80 -7.44
N ASP A 77 -29.46 -1.36 -6.62
CA ASP A 77 -30.21 -2.58 -6.94
C ASP A 77 -31.08 -2.42 -8.21
N ASP A 78 -31.66 -1.24 -8.41
CA ASP A 78 -32.45 -0.88 -9.60
C ASP A 78 -31.62 -1.08 -10.88
N VAL A 79 -30.40 -0.55 -10.85
CA VAL A 79 -29.42 -0.61 -11.93
C VAL A 79 -28.95 -2.05 -12.19
N LEU A 80 -28.76 -2.84 -11.13
CA LEU A 80 -28.42 -4.26 -11.27
C LEU A 80 -29.54 -5.06 -11.94
N ILE A 81 -30.79 -4.78 -11.59
CA ILE A 81 -31.96 -5.41 -12.20
C ILE A 81 -32.05 -5.03 -13.69
N ASP A 82 -31.88 -3.75 -14.01
CA ASP A 82 -31.94 -3.25 -15.38
C ASP A 82 -30.85 -3.87 -16.26
N MET A 83 -29.63 -3.99 -15.73
CA MET A 83 -28.50 -4.63 -16.43
C MET A 83 -28.49 -6.16 -16.35
N ARG A 84 -29.41 -6.78 -15.59
CA ARG A 84 -29.48 -8.23 -15.35
C ARG A 84 -28.19 -8.82 -14.76
N ILE A 85 -27.53 -8.06 -13.90
CA ILE A 85 -26.29 -8.47 -13.21
C ILE A 85 -26.65 -8.95 -11.81
N LEU A 86 -26.10 -10.10 -11.39
CA LEU A 86 -26.30 -10.59 -10.04
C LEU A 86 -25.49 -9.74 -9.03
N PRO A 87 -25.99 -9.47 -7.81
CA PRO A 87 -25.23 -8.74 -6.79
C PRO A 87 -23.85 -9.34 -6.49
N GLN A 88 -23.69 -10.67 -6.58
CA GLN A 88 -22.38 -11.34 -6.47
C GLN A 88 -21.43 -11.02 -7.62
N GLU A 89 -21.94 -10.85 -8.83
CA GLU A 89 -21.13 -10.54 -10.02
C GLU A 89 -20.67 -9.07 -10.01
N ALA A 90 -21.45 -8.19 -9.38
CA ALA A 90 -21.11 -6.79 -9.15
C ALA A 90 -20.17 -6.57 -7.94
N GLU A 91 -19.77 -7.63 -7.22
CA GLU A 91 -18.76 -7.51 -6.17
C GLU A 91 -17.37 -7.34 -6.77
N ILE A 92 -16.64 -6.33 -6.29
CA ILE A 92 -15.29 -6.08 -6.79
C ILE A 92 -14.37 -7.17 -6.24
N THR A 93 -13.67 -7.84 -7.13
CA THR A 93 -12.61 -8.79 -6.76
C THR A 93 -11.28 -8.06 -6.56
N ILE A 94 -10.53 -8.45 -5.53
CA ILE A 94 -9.18 -7.91 -5.29
C ILE A 94 -8.25 -8.40 -6.40
N PRO A 95 -7.53 -7.50 -7.10
CA PRO A 95 -6.55 -7.91 -8.08
C PRO A 95 -5.42 -8.74 -7.45
N GLN A 96 -5.20 -9.96 -7.97
CA GLN A 96 -4.23 -10.91 -7.41
C GLN A 96 -2.77 -10.41 -7.48
N TYR A 97 -2.45 -9.50 -8.39
CA TYR A 97 -1.08 -8.99 -8.57
C TYR A 97 -0.59 -8.15 -7.38
N TYR A 98 -1.48 -7.49 -6.63
CA TYR A 98 -1.15 -6.67 -5.46
C TYR A 98 -0.31 -7.40 -4.41
N ARG A 99 -0.62 -8.68 -4.18
CA ARG A 99 0.09 -9.52 -3.23
C ARG A 99 1.21 -10.30 -3.91
N ARG A 100 0.95 -10.83 -5.11
CA ARG A 100 1.88 -11.70 -5.84
C ARG A 100 3.22 -11.02 -6.13
N GLU A 101 3.20 -9.78 -6.64
CA GLU A 101 4.43 -9.06 -7.00
C GLU A 101 5.32 -8.74 -5.80
N ARG A 102 4.74 -8.71 -4.59
CA ARG A 102 5.43 -8.40 -3.33
C ARG A 102 5.55 -9.59 -2.40
N GLU A 103 5.22 -10.80 -2.86
CA GLU A 103 5.10 -11.96 -1.97
C GLU A 103 6.43 -12.30 -1.29
N GLU A 104 7.53 -12.29 -2.05
CA GLU A 104 8.87 -12.52 -1.51
C GLU A 104 9.25 -11.47 -0.46
N GLU A 105 8.92 -10.22 -0.71
CA GLU A 105 9.21 -9.11 0.20
C GLU A 105 8.38 -9.22 1.50
N ILE A 106 7.09 -9.51 1.39
CA ILE A 106 6.20 -9.75 2.55
C ILE A 106 6.74 -10.91 3.38
N ARG A 107 7.16 -12.00 2.72
CA ARG A 107 7.74 -13.18 3.38
C ARG A 107 9.06 -12.85 4.08
N GLN A 108 9.95 -12.10 3.43
CA GLN A 108 11.21 -11.64 4.03
C GLN A 108 10.97 -10.76 5.26
N ARG A 109 10.04 -9.80 5.18
CA ARG A 109 9.69 -8.92 6.31
C ARG A 109 9.08 -9.69 7.48
N ARG A 110 8.22 -10.67 7.21
CA ARG A 110 7.67 -11.54 8.26
C ARG A 110 8.79 -12.31 8.98
N ARG A 111 9.74 -12.86 8.21
CA ARG A 111 10.92 -13.53 8.77
C ARG A 111 11.78 -12.58 9.60
N THR A 112 12.02 -11.34 9.17
CA THR A 112 12.79 -10.38 9.97
C THR A 112 12.10 -10.03 11.28
N ILE A 113 10.79 -9.82 11.27
CA ILE A 113 10.00 -9.62 12.50
C ILE A 113 10.13 -10.84 13.42
N ASP A 114 10.00 -12.05 12.89
CA ASP A 114 10.13 -13.28 13.67
C ASP A 114 11.53 -13.43 14.27
N THR A 115 12.59 -13.15 13.51
CA THR A 115 13.97 -13.17 14.00
C THR A 115 14.20 -12.14 15.12
N ILE A 116 13.66 -10.93 14.99
CA ILE A 116 13.77 -9.89 16.01
C ILE A 116 13.02 -10.31 17.29
N LEU A 117 11.79 -10.83 17.15
CA LEU A 117 10.99 -11.27 18.28
C LEU A 117 11.62 -12.47 19.01
N LYS A 118 12.23 -13.41 18.26
CA LYS A 118 13.01 -14.53 18.84
C LYS A 118 14.23 -14.02 19.60
N ARG A 119 15.00 -13.10 19.02
CA ARG A 119 16.17 -12.48 19.67
C ARG A 119 15.81 -11.77 20.98
N LEU A 120 14.61 -11.20 21.06
CA LEU A 120 14.11 -10.50 22.24
C LEU A 120 13.43 -11.43 23.26
N GLY A 121 13.32 -12.74 22.97
CA GLY A 121 12.70 -13.72 23.86
C GLY A 121 11.18 -13.62 23.96
N PHE A 122 10.50 -13.01 22.98
CA PHE A 122 9.02 -12.96 22.94
C PHE A 122 8.39 -14.27 22.47
N TYR A 123 9.11 -15.02 21.66
CA TYR A 123 8.83 -16.43 21.44
C TYR A 123 9.61 -17.18 22.50
N GLU A 124 8.94 -18.02 23.29
CA GLU A 124 9.62 -19.19 23.81
C GLU A 124 10.23 -19.85 22.58
N ASP A 125 11.52 -20.22 22.61
CA ASP A 125 11.95 -21.27 21.70
C ASP A 125 10.87 -22.34 21.86
N GLU A 126 10.18 -22.70 20.77
CA GLU A 126 9.57 -24.01 20.72
C GLU A 126 10.77 -24.94 20.89
N GLY A 127 11.16 -25.15 22.15
CA GLY A 127 12.08 -26.18 22.53
C GLY A 127 11.49 -27.38 21.83
N ALA A 128 12.29 -27.98 20.96
CA ALA A 128 11.99 -29.28 20.37
C ALA A 128 11.21 -30.05 21.44
N GLU A 129 9.95 -30.42 21.12
CA GLU A 129 9.03 -31.05 22.08
C GLU A 129 9.86 -31.92 23.00
N PRO A 130 9.88 -31.66 24.34
CA PRO A 130 10.90 -32.21 25.21
C PRO A 130 11.01 -33.71 24.91
N GLU A 131 12.15 -34.10 24.31
CA GLU A 131 12.33 -35.47 23.88
C GLU A 131 12.12 -36.33 25.12
N MET A 132 11.08 -37.16 25.08
CA MET A 132 10.68 -37.98 26.23
C MET A 132 11.92 -38.74 26.70
N THR A 133 12.37 -38.46 27.92
CA THR A 133 13.56 -39.12 28.45
C THR A 133 13.33 -40.62 28.50
N GLU A 134 14.38 -41.43 28.31
CA GLU A 134 14.25 -42.90 28.32
C GLU A 134 13.58 -43.39 29.62
N ASP A 135 13.82 -42.71 30.75
CA ASP A 135 13.20 -43.01 32.04
C ASP A 135 11.69 -42.69 32.05
N GLU A 136 11.26 -41.58 31.46
CA GLU A 136 9.85 -41.24 31.33
C GLU A 136 9.13 -42.19 30.38
N ALA A 137 9.75 -42.55 29.26
CA ALA A 137 9.25 -43.57 28.35
C ALA A 137 9.11 -44.93 29.04
N THR A 138 10.13 -45.32 29.81
CA THR A 138 10.13 -46.57 30.58
C THR A 138 9.03 -46.56 31.65
N ARG A 139 8.84 -45.44 32.37
CA ARG A 139 7.74 -45.30 33.34
C ARG A 139 6.38 -45.40 32.66
N LEU A 140 6.20 -44.75 31.51
CA LEU A 140 4.95 -44.78 30.76
C LEU A 140 4.62 -46.20 30.30
N ILE A 141 5.61 -46.90 29.72
CA ILE A 141 5.51 -48.31 29.31
C ILE A 141 5.20 -49.20 30.52
N GLN A 142 5.89 -49.01 31.66
CA GLN A 142 5.65 -49.77 32.88
C GLN A 142 4.26 -49.53 33.47
N VAL A 143 3.72 -48.30 33.38
CA VAL A 143 2.36 -47.99 33.83
C VAL A 143 1.34 -48.68 32.93
N HIS A 144 1.54 -48.64 31.61
CA HIS A 144 0.68 -49.31 30.65
C HIS A 144 0.74 -50.84 30.76
N GLU A 145 1.93 -51.40 31.02
CA GLU A 145 2.13 -52.83 31.24
C GLU A 145 1.54 -53.27 32.59
N ARG A 146 1.70 -52.48 33.66
CA ARG A 146 1.00 -52.73 34.94
C ARG A 146 -0.52 -52.70 34.77
N ALA A 147 -1.04 -51.76 33.99
CA ALA A 147 -2.48 -51.68 33.69
C ALA A 147 -2.95 -52.89 32.86
N ARG A 148 -2.15 -53.34 31.87
CA ARG A 148 -2.42 -54.56 31.10
C ARG A 148 -2.41 -55.80 31.98
N GLN A 149 -1.40 -55.97 32.83
CA GLN A 149 -1.36 -57.09 33.78
C GLN A 149 -2.51 -57.05 34.78
N GLY A 150 -2.91 -55.85 35.23
CA GLY A 150 -4.11 -55.68 36.05
C GLY A 150 -5.38 -56.17 35.36
N ARG A 151 -5.56 -55.85 34.07
CA ARG A 151 -6.68 -56.36 33.26
C ARG A 151 -6.64 -57.88 33.10
N LEU A 152 -5.48 -58.44 32.80
CA LEU A 152 -5.28 -59.89 32.65
C LEU A 152 -5.56 -60.65 33.96
N ARG A 153 -5.04 -60.15 35.10
CA ARG A 153 -5.33 -60.72 36.42
C ARG A 153 -6.80 -60.61 36.78
N ALA A 154 -7.43 -59.47 36.48
CA ALA A 154 -8.86 -59.29 36.72
C ALA A 154 -9.72 -60.23 35.85
N GLN A 155 -9.28 -60.54 34.63
CA GLN A 155 -9.93 -61.52 33.77
C GLN A 155 -9.72 -62.95 34.30
N PHE A 156 -8.49 -63.32 34.65
CA PHE A 156 -8.16 -64.62 35.21
C PHE A 156 -8.89 -64.90 36.54
N MET A 157 -8.97 -63.91 37.43
CA MET A 157 -9.75 -63.99 38.67
C MET A 157 -11.25 -64.11 38.40
N ARG A 158 -11.75 -63.50 37.32
CA ARG A 158 -13.13 -63.68 36.85
C ARG A 158 -13.38 -65.10 36.38
N GLU A 159 -12.44 -65.69 35.64
CA GLU A 159 -12.52 -67.07 35.14
C GLU A 159 -12.46 -68.09 36.29
N ILE A 160 -11.56 -67.91 37.27
CA ILE A 160 -11.52 -68.73 38.49
C ILE A 160 -12.85 -68.64 39.24
N ARG A 161 -13.40 -67.43 39.40
CA ARG A 161 -14.69 -67.23 40.07
C ARG A 161 -15.82 -67.91 39.29
N HIS A 162 -15.82 -67.79 37.97
CA HIS A 162 -16.79 -68.44 37.09
C HIS A 162 -16.71 -69.98 37.14
N MET A 163 -15.51 -70.55 37.28
CA MET A 163 -15.32 -71.99 37.47
C MET A 163 -15.77 -72.45 38.86
N LYS A 164 -15.53 -71.62 39.89
CA LYS A 164 -15.98 -71.87 41.26
C LYS A 164 -17.50 -71.73 41.41
N ASP A 165 -18.12 -70.83 40.64
CA ASP A 165 -19.57 -70.65 40.59
C ASP A 165 -20.24 -71.77 39.77
N LYS A 166 -19.60 -72.27 38.69
CA LYS A 166 -20.03 -73.50 37.98
C LYS A 166 -19.92 -74.77 38.83
N ALA A 167 -19.04 -74.78 39.85
CA ALA A 167 -18.86 -75.91 40.75
C ALA A 167 -19.84 -75.92 41.93
N LYS A 168 -20.68 -74.89 42.09
CA LYS A 168 -21.78 -74.89 43.07
C LYS A 168 -23.06 -75.42 42.41
N PRO A 169 -23.70 -76.47 42.95
CA PRO A 169 -24.98 -76.93 42.44
C PRO A 169 -26.06 -75.92 42.85
N ASP A 170 -26.87 -75.51 41.87
CA ASP A 170 -27.78 -74.36 41.94
C ASP A 170 -29.22 -74.84 42.15
N PRO A 171 -29.91 -74.42 43.24
CA PRO A 171 -31.36 -74.41 43.27
C PRO A 171 -31.85 -72.96 43.35
N LEU A 172 -32.47 -72.50 42.26
CA LEU A 172 -33.15 -71.21 42.06
C LEU A 172 -32.26 -70.05 41.55
N ALA A 173 -32.14 -70.02 40.22
CA ALA A 173 -31.48 -69.01 39.40
C ALA A 173 -31.99 -67.58 39.61
N ASP A 174 -31.10 -66.70 40.05
CA ASP A 174 -31.24 -65.24 40.10
C ASP A 174 -30.49 -64.61 38.91
N ASP A 175 -31.23 -64.26 37.85
CA ASP A 175 -30.72 -63.76 36.55
C ASP A 175 -30.57 -62.23 36.53
N LYS A 176 -29.54 -61.67 37.21
CA LYS A 176 -29.38 -60.19 37.24
C LYS A 176 -28.01 -59.57 36.99
N THR A 177 -26.90 -60.32 36.87
CA THR A 177 -25.57 -59.68 36.72
C THR A 177 -24.97 -59.74 35.30
N GLY A 178 -25.47 -60.61 34.42
CA GLY A 178 -25.08 -60.64 32.99
C GLY A 178 -25.90 -59.70 32.08
N ALA A 179 -27.10 -59.32 32.52
CA ALA A 179 -28.02 -58.48 31.74
C ALA A 179 -27.51 -57.05 31.55
N GLY A 180 -26.77 -56.48 32.51
CA GLY A 180 -26.33 -55.08 32.47
C GLY A 180 -25.31 -54.76 31.36
N SER A 181 -24.29 -55.61 31.18
CA SER A 181 -23.26 -55.41 30.14
C SER A 181 -23.82 -55.65 28.74
N ARG A 182 -24.66 -56.69 28.56
CA ARG A 182 -25.33 -56.98 27.29
C ARG A 182 -26.37 -55.91 26.94
N ALA A 183 -27.12 -55.41 27.93
CA ALA A 183 -28.05 -54.30 27.73
C ALA A 183 -27.34 -52.98 27.42
N ALA A 184 -26.18 -52.71 28.02
CA ALA A 184 -25.35 -51.56 27.68
C ALA A 184 -24.81 -51.64 26.25
N ALA A 185 -24.30 -52.80 25.83
CA ALA A 185 -23.84 -53.03 24.46
C ALA A 185 -25.00 -52.87 23.45
N LEU A 186 -26.19 -53.40 23.75
CA LEU A 186 -27.38 -53.25 22.90
C LEU A 186 -27.85 -51.79 22.82
N LYS A 187 -27.77 -51.02 23.92
CA LYS A 187 -28.06 -49.58 23.90
C LYS A 187 -27.08 -48.82 23.02
N ILE A 188 -25.78 -49.09 23.14
CA ILE A 188 -24.74 -48.46 22.31
C ILE A 188 -24.95 -48.81 20.82
N GLN A 189 -25.17 -50.09 20.51
CA GLN A 189 -25.43 -50.53 19.14
C GLN A 189 -26.71 -49.92 18.56
N LYS A 190 -27.78 -49.79 19.36
CA LYS A 190 -29.03 -49.14 18.94
C LYS A 190 -28.81 -47.66 18.64
N ILE A 191 -28.07 -46.95 19.49
CA ILE A 191 -27.73 -45.54 19.28
C ILE A 191 -26.88 -45.37 18.03
N TRP A 192 -25.84 -46.20 17.86
CA TRP A 192 -24.95 -46.16 16.70
C TRP A 192 -25.67 -46.49 15.38
N ARG A 193 -26.48 -47.55 15.36
CA ARG A 193 -27.32 -47.89 14.19
C ARG A 193 -28.29 -46.74 13.89
N GLY A 194 -28.94 -46.16 14.90
CA GLY A 194 -29.79 -44.99 14.73
C GLY A 194 -29.04 -43.77 14.17
N PHE A 195 -27.81 -43.53 14.64
CA PHE A 195 -26.95 -42.46 14.13
C PHE A 195 -26.57 -42.68 12.66
N ILE A 196 -26.09 -43.87 12.30
CA ILE A 196 -25.77 -44.23 10.92
C ILE A 196 -27.00 -44.08 10.03
N THR A 197 -28.16 -44.60 10.45
CA THR A 197 -29.39 -44.53 9.66
C THR A 197 -29.84 -43.08 9.49
N ARG A 198 -29.83 -42.26 10.54
CA ARG A 198 -30.13 -40.81 10.41
C ARG A 198 -29.14 -40.10 9.50
N ARG A 199 -27.84 -40.45 9.54
CA ARG A 199 -26.83 -39.88 8.63
C ARG A 199 -27.09 -40.29 7.18
N LYS A 200 -27.45 -41.55 6.92
CA LYS A 200 -27.85 -42.04 5.59
C LYS A 200 -29.14 -41.37 5.10
N ILE A 201 -30.14 -41.22 5.95
CA ILE A 201 -31.40 -40.53 5.62
C ILE A 201 -31.12 -39.07 5.30
N ARG A 202 -30.35 -38.35 6.12
CA ARG A 202 -29.95 -36.97 5.82
C ARG A 202 -29.23 -36.87 4.47
N ARG A 203 -28.33 -37.80 4.18
CA ARG A 203 -27.65 -37.84 2.87
C ARG A 203 -28.64 -38.05 1.72
N ARG A 204 -29.57 -39.00 1.86
CA ARG A 204 -30.64 -39.21 0.85
C ARG A 204 -31.54 -38.00 0.68
N ILE A 205 -31.92 -37.33 1.78
CA ILE A 205 -32.71 -36.09 1.72
C ILE A 205 -31.95 -35.01 0.96
N ILE A 206 -30.64 -34.86 1.22
CA ILE A 206 -29.80 -33.90 0.49
C ILE A 206 -29.70 -34.29 -1.00
N GLU A 207 -29.46 -35.57 -1.31
CA GLU A 207 -29.43 -36.09 -2.69
C GLU A 207 -30.77 -35.90 -3.42
N GLU A 208 -31.89 -36.09 -2.74
CA GLU A 208 -33.24 -35.87 -3.26
C GLU A 208 -33.53 -34.38 -3.46
N MET A 209 -33.14 -33.53 -2.49
CA MET A 209 -33.22 -32.07 -2.63
C MET A 209 -32.35 -31.55 -3.78
N LEU A 210 -31.18 -32.14 -4.01
CA LEU A 210 -30.32 -31.87 -5.16
C LEU A 210 -30.98 -32.33 -6.47
N LEU A 211 -31.56 -33.53 -6.49
CA LEU A 211 -32.23 -34.10 -7.66
C LEU A 211 -33.47 -33.28 -8.07
N ILE A 212 -34.25 -32.83 -7.09
CA ILE A 212 -35.46 -31.98 -7.30
C ILE A 212 -35.07 -30.52 -7.61
N GLY A 213 -33.80 -30.16 -7.43
CA GLY A 213 -33.29 -28.79 -7.68
C GLY A 213 -33.63 -27.78 -6.58
N MET A 214 -34.01 -28.25 -5.39
CA MET A 214 -34.21 -27.38 -4.22
C MET A 214 -32.90 -26.95 -3.56
N LEU A 215 -31.83 -27.73 -3.75
CA LEU A 215 -30.47 -27.34 -3.41
C LEU A 215 -29.66 -27.18 -4.71
N PRO A 216 -28.88 -26.10 -4.87
CA PRO A 216 -27.96 -26.01 -6.00
C PRO A 216 -26.91 -27.12 -5.90
N PRO A 217 -26.51 -27.76 -7.01
CA PRO A 217 -25.39 -28.68 -6.99
C PRO A 217 -24.14 -27.97 -6.47
N VAL A 218 -23.35 -28.68 -5.66
CA VAL A 218 -22.01 -28.19 -5.27
C VAL A 218 -21.28 -27.84 -6.56
N ALA A 219 -20.82 -26.60 -6.68
CA ALA A 219 -20.14 -26.13 -7.88
C ALA A 219 -18.89 -26.99 -8.11
N VAL A 220 -18.98 -27.98 -8.98
CA VAL A 220 -17.82 -28.75 -9.44
C VAL A 220 -17.07 -27.84 -10.39
N GLU A 221 -15.81 -27.56 -10.08
CA GLU A 221 -14.95 -26.79 -10.97
C GLU A 221 -14.92 -27.46 -12.34
N SER A 222 -15.31 -26.72 -13.37
CA SER A 222 -15.30 -27.26 -14.73
C SER A 222 -13.87 -27.54 -15.18
N GLU A 223 -13.66 -28.58 -15.99
CA GLU A 223 -12.33 -28.86 -16.57
C GLU A 223 -11.76 -27.65 -17.32
N ALA A 224 -12.64 -26.85 -17.94
CA ALA A 224 -12.28 -25.60 -18.59
C ALA A 224 -11.69 -24.58 -17.61
N ARG A 225 -12.25 -24.47 -16.40
CA ARG A 225 -11.73 -23.60 -15.34
C ARG A 225 -10.36 -24.07 -14.86
N ARG A 226 -10.20 -25.38 -14.61
CA ARG A 226 -8.91 -25.95 -14.20
C ARG A 226 -7.82 -25.71 -15.26
N ARG A 227 -8.12 -25.98 -16.53
CA ARG A 227 -7.19 -25.68 -17.65
C ARG A 227 -6.88 -24.20 -17.76
N SER A 228 -7.87 -23.32 -17.53
CA SER A 228 -7.64 -21.86 -17.52
C SER A 228 -6.68 -21.44 -16.41
N GLU A 229 -6.82 -22.03 -15.22
CA GLU A 229 -5.93 -21.79 -14.08
C GLU A 229 -4.52 -22.32 -14.33
N GLU A 230 -4.38 -23.55 -14.85
CA GLU A 230 -3.08 -24.12 -15.26
C GLU A 230 -2.37 -23.23 -16.29
N VAL A 231 -3.08 -22.78 -17.34
CA VAL A 231 -2.53 -21.87 -18.35
C VAL A 231 -2.14 -20.52 -17.73
N ARG A 232 -2.93 -20.00 -16.77
CA ARG A 232 -2.58 -18.77 -16.04
C ARG A 232 -1.32 -18.96 -15.22
N GLU A 233 -1.12 -20.09 -14.56
CA GLU A 233 0.10 -20.39 -13.79
C GLU A 233 1.34 -20.48 -14.68
N VAL A 234 1.25 -21.19 -15.81
CA VAL A 234 2.36 -21.26 -16.77
C VAL A 234 2.72 -19.87 -17.28
N ARG A 235 1.73 -19.06 -17.67
CA ARG A 235 1.97 -17.67 -18.12
C ARG A 235 2.65 -16.83 -17.04
N ARG A 236 2.30 -17.03 -15.77
CA ARG A 236 2.93 -16.33 -14.64
C ARG A 236 4.39 -16.71 -14.47
N ALA A 237 4.71 -18.00 -14.54
CA ALA A 237 6.09 -18.47 -14.43
C ALA A 237 6.97 -17.86 -15.54
N VAL A 238 6.48 -17.89 -16.78
CA VAL A 238 7.16 -17.27 -17.94
C VAL A 238 7.33 -15.77 -17.75
N GLN A 239 6.30 -15.06 -17.27
CA GLN A 239 6.38 -13.62 -16.98
C GLN A 239 7.49 -13.29 -15.98
N THR A 240 7.61 -14.06 -14.90
CA THR A 240 8.66 -13.86 -13.89
C THR A 240 10.04 -14.12 -14.47
N GLU A 241 10.20 -15.16 -15.28
CA GLU A 241 11.47 -15.46 -15.95
C GLU A 241 11.88 -14.33 -16.91
N HIS A 242 10.97 -13.89 -17.79
CA HIS A 242 11.25 -12.80 -18.73
C HIS A 242 11.55 -11.48 -18.02
N GLN A 243 10.86 -11.19 -16.91
CA GLN A 243 11.15 -10.01 -16.08
C GLN A 243 12.58 -10.06 -15.52
N GLN A 244 13.02 -11.20 -14.99
CA GLN A 244 14.38 -11.36 -14.48
C GLN A 244 15.43 -11.23 -15.60
N GLN A 245 15.16 -11.80 -16.77
CA GLN A 245 16.04 -11.67 -17.94
C GLN A 245 16.15 -10.20 -18.39
N TYR A 246 15.03 -9.48 -18.44
CA TYR A 246 14.97 -8.05 -18.76
C TYR A 246 15.73 -7.19 -17.76
N GLU A 247 15.54 -7.42 -16.45
CA GLU A 247 16.27 -6.69 -15.40
C GLU A 247 17.78 -6.92 -15.46
N ARG A 248 18.21 -8.15 -15.76
CA ARG A 248 19.63 -8.46 -15.99
C ARG A 248 20.16 -7.74 -17.23
N ALA A 249 19.40 -7.74 -18.32
CA ALA A 249 19.77 -7.04 -19.54
C ALA A 249 19.89 -5.52 -19.33
N LEU A 250 18.98 -4.91 -18.57
CA LEU A 250 19.06 -3.48 -18.22
C LEU A 250 20.38 -3.13 -17.50
N VAL A 251 20.85 -3.97 -16.59
CA VAL A 251 22.11 -3.74 -15.86
C VAL A 251 23.31 -3.93 -16.80
N LEU A 252 23.35 -5.04 -17.54
CA LEU A 252 24.44 -5.35 -18.46
C LEU A 252 24.58 -4.28 -19.55
N GLU A 253 23.47 -3.85 -20.13
CA GLU A 253 23.47 -2.85 -21.19
C GLU A 253 23.82 -1.47 -20.66
N LYS A 254 23.38 -1.12 -19.45
CA LYS A 254 23.84 0.11 -18.79
C LYS A 254 25.36 0.10 -18.63
N GLU A 255 25.95 -0.99 -18.18
CA GLU A 255 27.42 -1.10 -18.07
C GLU A 255 28.12 -1.03 -19.44
N HIS A 256 27.51 -1.61 -20.48
CA HIS A 256 28.02 -1.56 -21.84
C HIS A 256 28.01 -0.13 -22.40
N VAL A 257 26.89 0.59 -22.31
CA VAL A 257 26.76 2.01 -22.70
C VAL A 257 27.73 2.89 -21.90
N LEU A 258 27.93 2.61 -20.61
CA LEU A 258 28.91 3.32 -19.79
C LEU A 258 30.35 3.09 -20.25
N ARG A 259 30.68 1.88 -20.72
CA ARG A 259 32.02 1.56 -21.23
C ARG A 259 32.27 2.18 -22.59
N SER A 260 31.33 2.08 -23.52
CA SER A 260 31.48 2.61 -24.88
C SER A 260 31.38 4.14 -24.94
N ARG A 261 30.34 4.70 -24.31
CA ARG A 261 30.00 6.13 -24.43
C ARG A 261 30.52 6.96 -23.26
N GLY A 262 30.84 6.34 -22.14
CA GLY A 262 31.42 7.05 -20.99
C GLY A 262 32.81 7.62 -21.25
N GLU A 263 33.60 7.04 -22.15
CA GLU A 263 34.88 7.63 -22.59
C GLU A 263 34.65 8.91 -23.38
N ILE A 264 33.73 8.89 -24.34
CA ILE A 264 33.34 10.06 -25.15
C ILE A 264 32.86 11.19 -24.23
N ILE A 265 31.98 10.89 -23.25
CA ILE A 265 31.48 11.89 -22.30
C ILE A 265 32.60 12.44 -21.42
N LYS A 266 33.56 11.62 -20.98
CA LYS A 266 34.72 12.10 -20.22
C LYS A 266 35.57 13.06 -21.05
N GLU A 267 35.80 12.74 -22.33
CA GLU A 267 36.54 13.60 -23.26
C GLU A 267 35.81 14.93 -23.49
N GLU A 268 34.49 14.90 -23.77
CA GLU A 268 33.68 16.11 -23.95
C GLU A 268 33.71 17.03 -22.73
N ILE A 269 33.58 16.47 -21.52
CA ILE A 269 33.67 17.24 -20.26
C ILE A 269 35.07 17.81 -20.08
N ALA A 270 36.11 17.02 -20.36
CA ALA A 270 37.51 17.46 -20.22
C ALA A 270 37.83 18.58 -21.23
N ASP A 271 37.39 18.46 -22.47
CA ASP A 271 37.62 19.44 -23.52
C ASP A 271 36.87 20.73 -23.27
N ALA A 272 35.60 20.65 -22.85
CA ALA A 272 34.85 21.82 -22.40
C ALA A 272 35.57 22.57 -21.26
N ALA A 273 36.16 21.83 -20.31
CA ALA A 273 36.91 22.42 -19.20
C ALA A 273 38.24 23.03 -19.66
N ARG A 274 38.96 22.36 -20.58
CA ARG A 274 40.22 22.86 -21.18
C ARG A 274 39.99 24.14 -21.96
N CYS A 275 38.94 24.21 -22.78
CA CYS A 275 38.54 25.43 -23.49
C CYS A 275 38.32 26.58 -22.50
N TRP A 276 37.55 26.33 -21.43
CA TRP A 276 37.32 27.33 -20.39
C TRP A 276 38.62 27.80 -19.71
N TYR A 277 39.56 26.91 -19.40
CA TYR A 277 40.87 27.29 -18.84
C TYR A 277 41.67 28.17 -19.78
N MET A 278 41.67 27.85 -21.07
CA MET A 278 42.43 28.61 -22.07
C MET A 278 41.82 30.00 -22.28
N ASP A 279 40.49 30.11 -22.34
CA ASP A 279 39.79 31.39 -22.42
C ASP A 279 40.04 32.26 -21.16
N TYR A 280 40.00 31.65 -19.98
CA TYR A 280 40.31 32.34 -18.72
C TYR A 280 41.76 32.84 -18.68
N LYS A 281 42.71 32.01 -19.14
CA LYS A 281 44.13 32.37 -19.22
C LYS A 281 44.36 33.48 -20.24
N ALA A 282 43.73 33.43 -21.40
CA ALA A 282 43.83 34.47 -22.43
C ALA A 282 43.39 35.84 -21.88
N ASN A 283 42.33 35.84 -21.05
CA ASN A 283 41.75 37.06 -20.51
C ASN A 283 42.46 37.60 -19.24
N THR A 284 43.02 36.72 -18.40
CA THR A 284 43.58 37.12 -17.08
C THR A 284 45.09 36.92 -16.94
N GLY A 285 45.73 36.22 -17.89
CA GLY A 285 47.16 35.90 -17.85
C GLY A 285 47.58 34.94 -16.74
N LYS A 286 46.63 34.30 -16.04
CA LYS A 286 46.86 33.27 -15.01
C LYS A 286 45.85 32.13 -15.18
N PHE A 287 46.22 30.94 -14.74
CA PHE A 287 45.28 29.83 -14.65
C PHE A 287 44.37 30.03 -13.42
N PRO A 288 43.06 29.72 -13.53
CA PRO A 288 42.11 29.80 -12.42
C PRO A 288 42.33 28.69 -11.39
N ASP A 289 41.86 28.89 -10.15
CA ASP A 289 41.86 27.85 -9.11
C ASP A 289 40.67 26.89 -9.29
N PHE A 290 40.91 25.58 -9.21
CA PHE A 290 39.86 24.57 -9.41
C PHE A 290 38.90 24.52 -8.20
N PRO A 291 37.55 24.53 -8.40
CA PRO A 291 36.58 24.47 -7.30
C PRO A 291 36.67 23.18 -6.47
N SER A 292 36.52 23.28 -5.14
CA SER A 292 36.54 22.12 -4.25
C SER A 292 35.35 21.18 -4.50
N GLU A 293 35.51 19.88 -4.18
CA GLU A 293 34.46 18.87 -4.37
C GLU A 293 33.16 19.21 -3.64
N GLU A 294 33.24 19.81 -2.44
CA GLU A 294 32.07 20.27 -1.67
C GLU A 294 31.32 21.44 -2.31
N SER A 295 31.96 22.18 -3.23
CA SER A 295 31.36 23.33 -3.93
C SER A 295 30.74 22.98 -5.28
N GLY A 296 30.90 21.73 -5.77
CA GLY A 296 30.33 21.26 -7.03
C GLY A 296 31.32 21.09 -8.19
N GLY A 297 32.63 21.18 -7.96
CA GLY A 297 33.67 20.81 -8.94
C GLY A 297 33.55 21.53 -10.29
N SER A 298 33.76 20.80 -11.39
CA SER A 298 33.63 21.34 -12.77
C SER A 298 32.21 21.77 -13.13
N ALA A 299 31.17 21.29 -12.45
CA ALA A 299 29.78 21.68 -12.74
C ALA A 299 29.50 23.17 -12.51
N VAL A 300 30.25 23.81 -11.60
CA VAL A 300 30.14 25.25 -11.32
C VAL A 300 30.77 26.10 -12.42
N LEU A 301 31.74 25.55 -13.17
CA LEU A 301 32.44 26.26 -14.25
C LEU A 301 31.48 26.54 -15.41
N PHE A 302 30.63 25.57 -15.73
CA PHE A 302 29.65 25.66 -16.82
C PHE A 302 28.32 26.32 -16.41
N SER A 303 28.03 26.45 -15.11
CA SER A 303 26.78 27.07 -14.65
C SER A 303 26.76 28.61 -14.75
N ARG A 304 27.90 29.25 -15.05
CA ARG A 304 28.07 30.71 -15.02
C ARG A 304 28.07 31.41 -16.38
N GLN A 305 28.03 30.67 -17.49
CA GLN A 305 28.06 31.25 -18.84
C GLN A 305 26.77 31.98 -19.25
N GLY A 306 25.69 31.92 -18.47
CA GLY A 306 24.45 32.67 -18.73
C GLY A 306 24.39 34.10 -18.16
N ALA A 307 25.45 34.59 -17.51
CA ALA A 307 25.46 35.94 -16.93
C ALA A 307 26.77 36.66 -17.30
N GLU A 308 26.79 37.27 -18.47
CA GLU A 308 27.87 38.18 -18.85
C GLU A 308 27.89 39.44 -17.97
N SER A 309 29.11 39.94 -17.78
CA SER A 309 29.52 41.26 -17.30
C SER A 309 29.45 41.55 -15.79
N GLU A 310 30.59 41.37 -15.12
CA GLU A 310 31.03 42.36 -14.11
C GLU A 310 32.41 42.88 -14.50
N MET A 311 32.44 43.95 -15.29
CA MET A 311 33.52 44.93 -15.21
C MET A 311 33.17 45.93 -14.11
N SER A 312 34.12 46.08 -13.20
CA SER A 312 34.09 47.01 -12.08
C SER A 312 33.99 48.47 -12.54
N LYS A 313 33.15 49.25 -11.88
CA LYS A 313 33.43 50.67 -11.61
C LYS A 313 32.79 51.11 -10.29
N SER A 314 33.62 51.16 -9.27
CA SER A 314 33.36 51.90 -8.03
C SER A 314 33.77 53.35 -8.22
N THR A 315 32.83 54.29 -8.07
CA THR A 315 33.05 55.61 -7.48
C THR A 315 31.69 56.21 -7.15
N ALA A 316 31.37 56.31 -5.86
CA ALA A 316 30.40 57.28 -5.34
C ALA A 316 31.09 58.67 -5.32
N PRO A 317 30.38 59.82 -5.28
CA PRO A 317 29.59 60.19 -4.09
C PRO A 317 28.33 61.06 -4.34
N SER A 318 27.56 61.25 -3.25
CA SER A 318 26.64 62.34 -2.82
C SER A 318 25.97 63.25 -3.87
N SER A 319 24.72 63.70 -3.75
CA SER A 319 24.12 64.41 -2.61
C SER A 319 22.64 64.69 -2.86
N LYS A 320 21.96 65.07 -1.78
CA LYS A 320 20.59 65.62 -1.68
C LYS A 320 20.28 66.79 -2.63
N ASP A 321 18.96 66.90 -2.85
CA ASP A 321 18.11 68.09 -2.97
C ASP A 321 17.68 68.64 -4.36
N SER A 322 16.35 68.76 -4.43
CA SER A 322 15.54 69.85 -5.01
C SER A 322 14.92 69.72 -6.41
N LYS A 323 13.57 69.62 -6.37
CA LYS A 323 12.55 70.36 -7.15
C LYS A 323 12.80 70.62 -8.65
N GLY A 324 11.88 70.09 -9.48
CA GLY A 324 11.61 70.62 -10.82
C GLY A 324 10.47 69.90 -11.55
N LYS A 325 9.27 70.50 -11.55
CA LYS A 325 8.09 70.16 -12.38
C LYS A 325 8.43 70.13 -13.88
N LYS A 326 7.86 69.23 -14.69
CA LYS A 326 6.57 69.41 -15.41
C LYS A 326 6.34 68.35 -16.52
N ASP A 327 5.15 67.76 -16.47
CA ASP A 327 4.23 67.28 -17.53
C ASP A 327 4.73 66.51 -18.78
N LYS A 328 4.21 65.29 -18.96
CA LYS A 328 3.04 65.02 -19.85
C LYS A 328 2.54 63.55 -19.75
N THR A 329 1.38 63.42 -19.11
CA THR A 329 0.20 62.60 -19.44
C THR A 329 0.31 61.44 -20.47
N LYS A 330 -0.09 60.23 -20.05
CA LYS A 330 -1.39 59.60 -20.42
C LYS A 330 -1.71 58.34 -19.59
N LYS A 331 -3.01 58.24 -19.27
CA LYS A 331 -3.73 57.29 -18.39
C LYS A 331 -3.76 55.85 -18.92
N ALA A 332 -3.72 54.89 -17.99
CA ALA A 332 -4.62 53.72 -17.98
C ALA A 332 -4.91 53.34 -16.51
N GLN A 333 -6.17 53.47 -16.13
CA GLN A 333 -6.71 53.32 -14.78
C GLN A 333 -6.72 51.87 -14.31
N LYS A 334 -6.27 51.68 -13.06
CA LYS A 334 -6.52 50.51 -12.23
C LYS A 334 -7.22 51.06 -10.98
N GLU A 335 -8.54 50.93 -10.90
CA GLU A 335 -9.30 51.27 -9.69
C GLU A 335 -9.64 49.98 -8.94
N LYS A 336 -9.07 49.88 -7.73
CA LYS A 336 -9.72 49.21 -6.61
C LYS A 336 -10.72 50.20 -6.04
N ASP A 337 -11.89 49.73 -5.64
CA ASP A 337 -12.43 50.08 -4.33
C ASP A 337 -13.41 49.01 -3.81
N PRO A 338 -13.66 48.97 -2.48
CA PRO A 338 -14.11 47.80 -1.76
C PRO A 338 -15.54 47.92 -1.21
N ALA A 339 -15.91 46.91 -0.42
CA ALA A 339 -16.96 46.87 0.61
C ALA A 339 -18.35 46.31 0.22
N LYS A 340 -18.50 45.03 0.59
CA LYS A 340 -19.62 44.44 1.35
C LYS A 340 -21.04 44.82 0.90
N LYS A 341 -21.62 43.93 0.09
CA LYS A 341 -23.04 43.56 0.18
C LYS A 341 -23.15 42.13 0.73
N LYS A 342 -24.18 41.90 1.55
CA LYS A 342 -24.59 40.62 2.14
C LYS A 342 -24.86 39.57 1.04
N PRO A 343 -24.65 38.27 1.28
CA PRO A 343 -25.05 37.25 0.33
C PRO A 343 -26.54 36.96 0.55
N ASP A 344 -27.38 37.34 -0.41
CA ASP A 344 -28.68 36.71 -0.64
C ASP A 344 -28.51 35.69 -1.76
N ASP A 345 -29.05 34.49 -1.51
CA ASP A 345 -29.33 33.37 -2.42
C ASP A 345 -28.16 32.75 -3.20
N GLU A 346 -27.49 31.77 -2.56
CA GLU A 346 -26.77 30.71 -3.27
C GLU A 346 -27.79 29.80 -4.00
N GLU A 347 -28.08 30.11 -5.26
CA GLU A 347 -28.66 29.09 -6.16
C GLU A 347 -27.67 27.93 -6.29
N ASP A 348 -28.08 26.73 -5.85
CA ASP A 348 -27.30 25.49 -5.95
C ASP A 348 -26.88 25.27 -7.42
N PRO A 349 -25.57 25.31 -7.76
CA PRO A 349 -25.10 25.25 -9.14
C PRO A 349 -25.43 23.92 -9.86
N GLY A 350 -26.05 22.96 -9.16
CA GLY A 350 -26.41 21.64 -9.67
C GLY A 350 -25.19 20.73 -9.75
N PHE A 351 -25.42 19.42 -9.76
CA PHE A 351 -24.35 18.44 -9.86
C PHE A 351 -23.77 18.40 -11.28
N LYS A 352 -22.45 18.54 -11.39
CA LYS A 352 -21.70 18.29 -12.61
C LYS A 352 -20.55 17.33 -12.28
N MET A 353 -20.45 16.25 -13.05
CA MET A 353 -19.42 15.22 -12.85
C MET A 353 -18.03 15.76 -13.18
N THR A 354 -17.06 15.35 -12.38
CA THR A 354 -15.66 15.72 -12.60
C THR A 354 -15.00 14.83 -13.66
N PRO A 355 -14.17 15.41 -14.56
CA PRO A 355 -13.45 14.62 -15.54
C PRO A 355 -12.48 13.66 -14.84
N SER A 356 -12.30 12.48 -15.43
CA SER A 356 -11.43 11.44 -14.88
C SER A 356 -9.96 11.86 -14.87
N VAL A 357 -9.28 11.72 -13.72
CA VAL A 357 -7.83 11.96 -13.64
C VAL A 357 -7.06 10.87 -14.38
N PHE A 358 -7.61 9.65 -14.41
CA PHE A 358 -6.97 8.48 -15.02
C PHE A 358 -7.02 8.49 -16.55
N LEU A 359 -7.88 9.32 -17.17
CA LEU A 359 -8.07 9.30 -18.62
C LEU A 359 -6.81 9.69 -19.38
N GLY A 360 -6.05 10.67 -18.88
CA GLY A 360 -4.82 11.13 -19.51
C GLY A 360 -3.76 10.03 -19.63
N ASP A 361 -3.62 9.20 -18.59
CA ASP A 361 -2.66 8.09 -18.60
C ASP A 361 -3.07 6.98 -19.57
N ILE A 362 -4.37 6.71 -19.69
CA ILE A 362 -4.86 5.72 -20.65
C ILE A 362 -4.64 6.23 -22.08
N ILE A 363 -4.92 7.51 -22.36
CA ILE A 363 -4.64 8.13 -23.66
C ILE A 363 -3.15 8.06 -23.99
N ASN A 364 -2.28 8.41 -23.04
CA ASN A 364 -0.83 8.32 -23.21
C ASN A 364 -0.36 6.88 -23.47
N GLY A 365 -0.90 5.91 -22.75
CA GLY A 365 -0.63 4.49 -22.96
C GLY A 365 -1.06 4.01 -24.35
N CYS A 366 -2.21 4.48 -24.82
CA CYS A 366 -2.71 4.20 -26.15
C CYS A 366 -1.85 4.83 -27.25
N SER A 367 -1.44 6.09 -27.11
CA SER A 367 -0.49 6.74 -28.03
C SER A 367 0.83 5.98 -28.08
N MET A 368 1.38 5.61 -26.92
CA MET A 368 2.64 4.84 -26.86
C MET A 368 2.52 3.50 -27.59
N TYR A 369 1.39 2.80 -27.49
CA TYR A 369 1.17 1.59 -28.26
C TYR A 369 1.15 1.85 -29.76
N GLN A 370 0.42 2.88 -30.20
CA GLN A 370 0.34 3.25 -31.62
C GLN A 370 1.72 3.61 -32.18
N ASP A 371 2.50 4.39 -31.44
CA ASP A 371 3.79 4.90 -31.90
C ASP A 371 4.90 3.84 -31.90
N VAL A 372 4.85 2.88 -30.97
CA VAL A 372 5.98 1.95 -30.71
C VAL A 372 5.66 0.51 -31.08
N TRP A 373 4.43 0.06 -30.88
CA TRP A 373 4.06 -1.36 -30.92
C TRP A 373 3.16 -1.74 -32.09
N ALA A 374 2.31 -0.84 -32.58
CA ALA A 374 1.29 -1.16 -33.58
C ALA A 374 1.85 -1.69 -34.92
N GLU A 375 2.99 -1.19 -35.36
CA GLU A 375 3.63 -1.59 -36.63
C GLU A 375 4.90 -2.44 -36.43
N LYS A 376 5.15 -2.91 -35.20
CA LYS A 376 6.40 -3.60 -34.88
C LYS A 376 6.37 -5.06 -35.33
N ASP A 377 7.32 -5.45 -36.17
CA ASP A 377 7.44 -6.82 -36.66
C ASP A 377 8.01 -7.76 -35.55
N GLU A 378 7.22 -8.75 -35.12
CA GLU A 378 7.60 -9.73 -34.08
C GLU A 378 8.13 -11.05 -34.65
N ARG A 379 8.35 -11.18 -35.97
CA ARG A 379 8.81 -12.45 -36.59
C ARG A 379 10.08 -13.00 -35.96
N ASP A 380 11.01 -12.13 -35.58
CA ASP A 380 12.30 -12.50 -34.99
C ASP A 380 12.24 -12.71 -33.47
N ASN A 381 11.08 -12.46 -32.84
CA ASN A 381 10.88 -12.61 -31.40
C ASN A 381 9.59 -13.39 -31.04
N PRO A 382 9.44 -14.65 -31.50
CA PRO A 382 8.24 -15.45 -31.22
C PRO A 382 8.08 -15.79 -29.73
N ALA A 383 9.20 -15.79 -28.99
CA ALA A 383 9.22 -16.01 -27.55
C ALA A 383 8.75 -14.78 -26.75
N GLN A 384 8.63 -13.60 -27.38
CA GLN A 384 8.30 -12.33 -26.72
C GLN A 384 9.21 -12.00 -25.53
N THR A 385 10.51 -12.20 -25.72
CA THR A 385 11.53 -11.71 -24.79
C THR A 385 11.75 -10.21 -24.97
N PHE A 386 12.61 -9.61 -24.17
CA PHE A 386 12.91 -8.19 -24.28
C PHE A 386 13.62 -7.83 -25.60
N TYR A 387 13.45 -6.58 -26.03
CA TYR A 387 14.10 -6.01 -27.21
C TYR A 387 15.38 -5.28 -26.80
N LEU A 388 16.54 -5.82 -27.18
CA LEU A 388 17.84 -5.28 -26.78
C LEU A 388 18.09 -3.88 -27.35
N ASP A 389 17.69 -3.64 -28.60
CA ASP A 389 17.75 -2.34 -29.29
C ASP A 389 16.94 -1.24 -28.58
N MET A 390 15.77 -1.58 -28.02
CA MET A 390 14.99 -0.63 -27.23
C MET A 390 15.68 -0.30 -25.91
N ILE A 391 16.27 -1.31 -25.26
CA ILE A 391 17.03 -1.12 -24.01
C ILE A 391 18.25 -0.25 -24.27
N THR A 392 19.02 -0.54 -25.33
CA THR A 392 20.21 0.24 -25.68
C THR A 392 19.84 1.70 -25.92
N GLN A 393 18.82 1.98 -26.75
CA GLN A 393 18.35 3.33 -27.02
C GLN A 393 17.84 4.06 -25.77
N GLU A 394 17.10 3.36 -24.89
CA GLU A 394 16.63 3.95 -23.63
C GLU A 394 17.80 4.31 -22.72
N LYS A 395 18.78 3.41 -22.57
CA LYS A 395 19.96 3.64 -21.73
C LYS A 395 20.88 4.70 -22.32
N GLU A 396 21.06 4.73 -23.62
CA GLU A 396 21.76 5.81 -24.32
C GLU A 396 21.07 7.14 -24.09
N ARG A 397 19.75 7.20 -24.22
CA ARG A 397 18.97 8.43 -23.94
C ARG A 397 19.05 8.83 -22.47
N GLU A 398 19.03 7.88 -21.53
CA GLU A 398 19.19 8.13 -20.09
C GLU A 398 20.58 8.74 -19.79
N VAL A 399 21.62 8.24 -20.46
CA VAL A 399 22.99 8.76 -20.37
C VAL A 399 23.11 10.15 -21.05
N MET A 400 22.45 10.37 -22.20
CA MET A 400 22.54 11.62 -22.98
C MET A 400 21.64 12.76 -22.46
N LYS A 401 20.44 12.49 -21.92
CA LYS A 401 19.51 13.54 -21.41
C LYS A 401 20.08 14.33 -20.23
N GLY A 402 21.15 13.85 -19.58
CA GLY A 402 21.92 14.64 -18.60
C GLY A 402 22.63 15.87 -19.22
N ALA A 403 22.97 15.81 -20.51
CA ALA A 403 23.71 16.88 -21.19
C ALA A 403 22.85 18.07 -21.65
N GLU A 404 21.57 17.87 -21.97
CA GLU A 404 20.71 18.90 -22.58
C GLU A 404 19.98 19.79 -21.55
N THR A 405 19.59 19.25 -20.39
CA THR A 405 18.90 20.04 -19.36
C THR A 405 19.88 20.68 -18.39
N GLY A 406 20.55 21.75 -18.83
CA GLY A 406 21.40 22.63 -18.00
C GLY A 406 20.63 23.45 -16.94
N ILE A 407 19.61 22.88 -16.28
CA ILE A 407 18.80 23.55 -15.27
C ILE A 407 18.84 22.74 -13.98
N GLY A 408 19.43 23.34 -12.96
CA GLY A 408 19.69 22.69 -11.68
C GLY A 408 18.44 22.18 -10.97
N SER A 409 18.37 20.86 -10.77
CA SER A 409 18.25 20.24 -9.45
C SER A 409 18.29 18.72 -9.60
N GLY A 410 19.42 18.11 -9.22
CA GLY A 410 19.58 16.65 -9.15
C GLY A 410 20.12 16.00 -10.41
N GLY A 411 21.38 16.30 -10.77
CA GLY A 411 22.10 15.54 -11.79
C GLY A 411 22.22 14.05 -11.39
N LEU A 412 22.04 13.16 -12.36
CA LEU A 412 22.10 11.71 -12.20
C LEU A 412 23.46 11.24 -11.65
N PRO A 413 23.52 10.08 -10.96
CA PRO A 413 24.76 9.58 -10.33
C PRO A 413 25.90 9.35 -11.33
N VAL A 414 25.59 8.94 -12.56
CA VAL A 414 26.56 8.51 -13.57
C VAL A 414 27.46 9.65 -14.04
N GLU A 415 26.87 10.76 -14.50
CA GLU A 415 27.65 11.90 -14.97
C GLU A 415 28.41 12.53 -13.81
N ALA A 416 27.83 12.55 -12.60
CA ALA A 416 28.51 13.02 -11.40
C ALA A 416 29.72 12.12 -11.02
N GLU A 417 29.61 10.80 -11.19
CA GLU A 417 30.71 9.85 -10.99
C GLU A 417 31.81 10.00 -12.04
N LEU A 418 31.44 10.15 -13.33
CA LEU A 418 32.38 10.42 -14.41
C LEU A 418 33.06 11.79 -14.23
N ARG A 419 32.32 12.84 -13.86
CA ARG A 419 32.84 14.18 -13.55
C ARG A 419 33.83 14.17 -12.40
N LYS A 420 33.61 13.40 -11.33
CA LYS A 420 34.62 13.27 -10.25
C LYS A 420 35.96 12.74 -10.77
N THR A 421 35.89 11.76 -11.67
CA THR A 421 37.08 11.16 -12.29
C THR A 421 37.81 12.18 -13.17
N VAL A 422 37.05 12.92 -14.01
CA VAL A 422 37.59 13.98 -14.86
C VAL A 422 38.14 15.15 -14.04
N ASP A 423 37.45 15.58 -12.98
CA ASP A 423 37.87 16.66 -12.10
C ASP A 423 39.21 16.35 -11.40
N HIS A 424 39.41 15.10 -10.98
CA HIS A 424 40.69 14.66 -10.42
C HIS A 424 41.82 14.73 -11.46
N MET A 425 41.54 14.29 -12.70
CA MET A 425 42.50 14.38 -13.81
C MET A 425 42.86 15.84 -14.13
N LEU A 426 41.84 16.71 -14.27
CA LEU A 426 42.00 18.13 -14.58
C LEU A 426 42.73 18.89 -13.47
N ARG A 427 42.52 18.56 -12.20
CA ARG A 427 43.31 19.12 -11.07
C ARG A 427 44.81 18.84 -11.25
N GLY A 428 45.17 17.60 -11.59
CA GLY A 428 46.56 17.23 -11.85
C GLY A 428 47.14 17.90 -13.09
N GLU A 429 46.36 18.06 -14.17
CA GLU A 429 46.77 18.83 -15.36
C GLU A 429 47.02 20.32 -15.02
N LEU A 430 46.11 20.94 -14.27
CA LEU A 430 46.18 22.34 -13.87
C LEU A 430 47.40 22.63 -12.97
N GLU A 431 47.71 21.75 -12.02
CA GLU A 431 48.90 21.86 -11.18
C GLU A 431 50.20 21.82 -12.02
N ARG A 432 50.28 20.92 -13.00
CA ARG A 432 51.43 20.85 -13.92
C ARG A 432 51.54 22.11 -14.78
N LEU A 433 50.42 22.63 -15.27
CA LEU A 433 50.36 23.85 -16.08
C LEU A 433 50.73 25.10 -15.27
N GLN A 434 50.28 25.20 -14.01
CA GLN A 434 50.68 26.26 -13.09
C GLN A 434 52.18 26.17 -12.78
N ALA A 435 52.70 24.98 -12.48
CA ALA A 435 54.13 24.77 -12.23
C ALA A 435 55.00 25.11 -13.45
N ALA A 436 54.55 24.81 -14.67
CA ALA A 436 55.24 25.21 -15.90
C ALA A 436 55.25 26.74 -16.08
N LEU A 437 54.11 27.40 -15.85
CA LEU A 437 53.98 28.85 -15.95
C LEU A 437 54.81 29.58 -14.89
N ASP A 438 54.93 29.01 -13.68
CA ASP A 438 55.79 29.54 -12.62
C ASP A 438 57.28 29.32 -12.90
N ARG A 439 57.68 28.22 -13.56
CA ARG A 439 59.05 28.03 -14.08
C ARG A 439 59.39 29.06 -15.18
N ASP A 440 58.45 29.36 -16.07
CA ASP A 440 58.62 30.36 -17.11
C ASP A 440 58.67 31.79 -16.55
N ARG A 441 57.86 32.09 -15.53
CA ARG A 441 57.94 33.35 -14.76
C ARG A 441 59.21 33.45 -13.92
N ALA A 442 59.73 32.35 -13.39
CA ALA A 442 61.00 32.33 -12.67
C ALA A 442 62.20 32.60 -13.60
N ARG A 443 62.12 32.23 -14.88
CA ARG A 443 63.11 32.61 -15.92
C ARG A 443 63.01 34.08 -16.36
N LYS A 444 61.85 34.73 -16.22
CA LYS A 444 61.64 36.15 -16.53
C LYS A 444 61.33 36.97 -15.28
N GLY A 445 62.37 37.32 -14.51
CA GLY A 445 62.46 38.56 -13.73
C GLY A 445 61.48 38.78 -12.54
N LYS A 446 62.06 38.90 -11.34
CA LYS A 446 61.47 39.31 -10.04
C LYS A 446 60.38 40.41 -10.11
N LYS A 447 59.28 40.21 -9.36
CA LYS A 447 58.85 41.07 -8.22
C LYS A 447 57.59 40.51 -7.54
N ALA A 448 57.74 40.09 -6.28
CA ALA A 448 56.63 39.76 -5.38
C ALA A 448 56.08 41.04 -4.71
N LYS A 449 54.75 41.22 -4.71
CA LYS A 449 54.04 42.16 -3.84
C LYS A 449 52.96 41.39 -3.07
N LYS A 450 53.03 41.49 -1.73
CA LYS A 450 52.06 40.99 -0.73
C LYS A 450 50.66 41.58 -0.94
N ALA A 451 49.61 40.75 -0.79
CA ALA A 451 48.25 41.14 -0.40
C ALA A 451 47.58 39.91 0.25
N SER A 452 47.44 39.88 1.57
CA SER A 452 46.27 40.29 2.36
C SER A 452 45.29 39.13 2.60
N LYS A 453 45.41 38.57 3.81
CA LYS A 453 44.52 37.57 4.40
C LYS A 453 43.17 38.24 4.67
N LYS A 454 42.13 37.92 3.89
CA LYS A 454 40.76 38.38 4.14
C LYS A 454 39.89 37.16 4.46
N GLY A 455 39.64 36.96 5.76
CA GLY A 455 38.69 35.97 6.25
C GLY A 455 37.29 36.28 5.71
N ARG A 456 36.59 35.25 5.23
CA ARG A 456 35.18 35.34 4.83
C ARG A 456 34.33 34.51 5.78
N ARG A 457 33.50 35.23 6.54
CA ARG A 457 32.41 34.76 7.38
C ARG A 457 31.53 33.75 6.63
N GLY A 458 31.30 32.60 7.24
CA GLY A 458 30.29 31.64 6.82
C GLY A 458 28.90 32.26 6.88
N GLY A 459 28.31 32.46 5.69
CA GLY A 459 26.91 32.87 5.55
C GLY A 459 25.99 31.68 5.82
N LYS A 460 25.39 31.66 7.02
CA LYS A 460 24.36 30.70 7.43
C LYS A 460 23.10 30.97 6.61
N LYS A 461 22.90 30.25 5.50
CA LYS A 461 21.65 30.30 4.74
C LYS A 461 20.53 29.64 5.56
N SER A 462 19.46 30.40 5.77
CA SER A 462 18.22 29.99 6.43
C SER A 462 17.58 28.82 5.68
N LYS A 463 17.74 27.63 6.22
CA LYS A 463 17.05 26.42 5.75
C LYS A 463 15.55 26.61 6.05
N LYS A 464 14.76 26.72 4.98
CA LYS A 464 13.28 26.61 5.00
C LYS A 464 12.91 25.47 5.96
N LYS A 465 12.09 25.78 6.95
CA LYS A 465 11.73 24.90 8.08
C LYS A 465 10.87 23.72 7.57
N LYS A 466 11.48 22.76 6.87
CA LYS A 466 11.02 21.37 6.87
C LYS A 466 11.15 20.87 8.32
N GLU A 467 10.17 20.14 8.82
CA GLU A 467 10.22 19.56 10.16
C GLU A 467 11.58 18.89 10.38
N ARG A 468 12.27 19.31 11.44
CA ARG A 468 13.61 18.81 11.75
C ARG A 468 13.42 17.35 12.17
N ASP A 469 13.86 16.42 11.32
CA ASP A 469 13.92 15.00 11.68
C ASP A 469 14.60 14.89 13.05
N LEU A 470 13.91 14.25 13.99
CA LEU A 470 14.39 14.05 15.37
C LEU A 470 15.40 12.90 15.46
N THR A 471 15.60 12.14 14.37
CA THR A 471 16.45 10.94 14.26
C THR A 471 17.31 10.91 12.98
N PRO A 472 18.02 11.99 12.61
CA PRO A 472 18.76 12.03 11.34
C PRO A 472 19.96 11.06 11.32
N ASP A 473 20.54 10.77 12.49
CA ASP A 473 21.76 9.98 12.63
C ASP A 473 21.50 8.46 12.80
N ARG A 474 20.23 8.02 12.76
CA ARG A 474 19.83 6.62 12.99
C ARG A 474 19.40 5.94 11.70
N THR A 475 19.79 4.66 11.54
CA THR A 475 19.40 3.83 10.40
C THR A 475 17.95 3.33 10.53
N LEU A 476 17.29 3.10 9.39
CA LEU A 476 15.90 2.63 9.35
C LEU A 476 15.71 1.26 10.01
N GLU A 477 16.68 0.38 9.87
CA GLU A 477 16.65 -0.96 10.46
C GLU A 477 16.67 -0.90 11.98
N SER A 478 17.49 -0.02 12.56
CA SER A 478 17.51 0.23 14.01
C SER A 478 16.17 0.80 14.51
N LEU A 479 15.55 1.71 13.77
CA LEU A 479 14.23 2.24 14.13
C LEU A 479 13.14 1.16 14.03
N PHE A 480 13.21 0.29 13.04
CA PHE A 480 12.29 -0.82 12.87
C PHE A 480 12.41 -1.82 14.02
N GLU A 481 13.63 -2.21 14.39
CA GLU A 481 13.90 -3.05 15.57
C GLU A 481 13.37 -2.44 16.86
N GLU A 482 13.58 -1.13 17.08
CA GLU A 482 13.06 -0.41 18.25
C GLU A 482 11.52 -0.46 18.31
N LEU A 483 10.84 -0.29 17.17
CA LEU A 483 9.37 -0.33 17.11
C LEU A 483 8.80 -1.74 17.28
N VAL A 484 9.48 -2.77 16.77
CA VAL A 484 9.13 -4.17 17.01
C VAL A 484 9.34 -4.54 18.48
N ALA A 485 10.48 -4.16 19.07
CA ALA A 485 10.78 -4.42 20.47
C ALA A 485 9.79 -3.77 21.43
N ASN A 486 9.35 -2.56 21.11
CA ASN A 486 8.30 -1.86 21.85
C ASN A 486 6.90 -2.39 21.53
N GLY A 487 6.73 -3.41 20.67
CA GLY A 487 5.43 -3.97 20.29
C GLY A 487 4.48 -2.97 19.61
N ILE A 488 5.05 -1.92 19.00
CA ILE A 488 4.32 -0.97 18.14
C ILE A 488 4.12 -1.62 16.78
N ILE A 489 5.15 -2.23 16.21
CA ILE A 489 4.97 -3.10 15.03
C ILE A 489 4.56 -4.48 15.53
N ARG A 490 3.41 -4.97 15.06
CA ARG A 490 2.84 -6.25 15.50
C ARG A 490 2.69 -7.23 14.34
N LYS A 491 3.00 -8.50 14.60
CA LYS A 491 2.63 -9.61 13.71
C LYS A 491 1.12 -9.83 13.78
N TYR A 492 0.51 -10.15 12.65
CA TYR A 492 -0.92 -10.44 12.55
C TYR A 492 -1.17 -11.78 11.84
N PRO A 493 -2.28 -12.48 12.16
CA PRO A 493 -2.67 -13.70 11.45
C PRO A 493 -3.07 -13.36 10.01
N GLU A 494 -2.69 -14.21 9.05
CA GLU A 494 -3.14 -14.04 7.66
C GLU A 494 -4.59 -14.46 7.54
N VAL A 495 -5.44 -13.51 7.19
CA VAL A 495 -6.87 -13.75 6.95
C VAL A 495 -7.21 -13.11 5.61
N PRO A 496 -7.69 -13.85 4.60
CA PRO A 496 -8.13 -13.23 3.35
C PRO A 496 -9.42 -12.44 3.59
N LEU A 497 -9.65 -11.36 2.83
CA LEU A 497 -10.88 -10.58 2.96
C LEU A 497 -12.13 -11.41 2.65
N ALA A 498 -11.99 -12.40 1.77
CA ALA A 498 -13.04 -13.37 1.48
C ALA A 498 -13.53 -14.13 2.74
N ALA A 499 -12.68 -14.32 3.77
CA ALA A 499 -13.09 -14.96 5.01
C ALA A 499 -14.10 -14.14 5.82
N PHE A 500 -14.22 -12.82 5.56
CA PHE A 500 -15.34 -12.03 6.06
C PHE A 500 -16.60 -12.34 5.23
N ARG A 501 -17.30 -13.39 5.65
CA ARG A 501 -18.49 -13.91 4.98
C ARG A 501 -19.71 -13.01 5.23
N GLY A 502 -20.43 -12.76 4.14
CA GLY A 502 -21.59 -11.87 4.09
C GLY A 502 -22.02 -11.68 2.64
N GLU A 503 -23.32 -11.60 2.43
CA GLU A 503 -23.93 -11.33 1.12
C GLU A 503 -24.56 -9.93 1.12
N ARG A 504 -24.80 -9.39 -0.07
CA ARG A 504 -25.61 -8.18 -0.25
C ARG A 504 -27.09 -8.51 -0.10
N SER A 505 -27.87 -7.55 0.38
CA SER A 505 -29.31 -7.71 0.56
C SER A 505 -30.05 -7.57 -0.76
N TYR A 506 -30.70 -8.66 -1.20
CA TYR A 506 -31.59 -8.66 -2.38
C TYR A 506 -32.89 -7.87 -2.18
N GLY A 507 -33.26 -7.59 -0.93
CA GLY A 507 -34.52 -6.91 -0.59
C GLY A 507 -34.44 -5.38 -0.69
N ASN A 508 -33.27 -4.83 -0.97
CA ASN A 508 -33.04 -3.39 -0.94
C ASN A 508 -33.88 -2.64 -1.98
N HIS A 509 -34.01 -3.19 -3.20
CA HIS A 509 -34.87 -2.64 -4.24
C HIS A 509 -36.32 -2.44 -3.76
N ALA A 510 -36.94 -3.50 -3.23
CA ALA A 510 -38.32 -3.46 -2.75
C ALA A 510 -38.49 -2.49 -1.57
N LEU A 511 -37.50 -2.40 -0.67
CA LEU A 511 -37.52 -1.44 0.45
C LEU A 511 -37.47 0.01 -0.05
N ARG A 512 -36.64 0.31 -1.05
CA ARG A 512 -36.53 1.65 -1.63
C ARG A 512 -37.78 2.06 -2.41
N GLN A 513 -38.41 1.12 -3.12
CA GLN A 513 -39.73 1.37 -3.74
C GLN A 513 -40.79 1.76 -2.71
N LEU A 514 -40.73 1.19 -1.50
CA LEU A 514 -41.60 1.54 -0.38
C LEU A 514 -41.19 2.85 0.34
N GLY A 515 -40.18 3.56 -0.16
CA GLY A 515 -39.67 4.80 0.44
C GLY A 515 -38.91 4.58 1.75
N LYS A 516 -38.44 3.36 2.03
CA LYS A 516 -37.64 3.04 3.21
C LYS A 516 -36.17 2.89 2.84
N ASP A 517 -35.31 3.51 3.64
CA ASP A 517 -33.86 3.38 3.45
C ASP A 517 -33.38 2.00 3.94
N PRO A 518 -32.69 1.22 3.10
CA PRO A 518 -32.14 -0.06 3.51
C PRO A 518 -31.01 0.12 4.52
N LEU A 519 -30.89 -0.85 5.43
CA LEU A 519 -29.73 -0.95 6.30
C LEU A 519 -28.60 -1.66 5.56
N PRO A 520 -27.33 -1.28 5.82
CA PRO A 520 -26.21 -1.96 5.19
C PRO A 520 -26.18 -3.43 5.59
N SER A 521 -25.76 -4.28 4.66
CA SER A 521 -25.50 -5.70 4.88
C SER A 521 -24.01 -5.95 5.12
N LEU A 522 -23.63 -7.18 5.51
CA LEU A 522 -22.22 -7.52 5.67
C LEU A 522 -21.45 -7.52 4.33
N GLY A 523 -22.12 -7.83 3.21
CA GLY A 523 -21.53 -7.69 1.87
C GLY A 523 -21.16 -6.24 1.55
N ASP A 524 -22.03 -5.29 1.92
CA ASP A 524 -21.78 -3.85 1.69
C ASP A 524 -20.61 -3.34 2.53
N VAL A 525 -20.45 -3.84 3.77
CA VAL A 525 -19.28 -3.55 4.61
C VAL A 525 -17.99 -4.07 3.98
N ARG A 526 -18.00 -5.31 3.46
CA ARG A 526 -16.82 -5.91 2.80
C ARG A 526 -16.40 -5.05 1.60
N GLN A 527 -17.37 -4.65 0.80
CA GLN A 527 -17.17 -3.79 -0.36
C GLN A 527 -16.59 -2.42 0.02
N ALA A 528 -17.16 -1.75 1.02
CA ALA A 528 -16.67 -0.44 1.48
C ALA A 528 -15.23 -0.53 2.03
N VAL A 529 -14.89 -1.60 2.74
CA VAL A 529 -13.51 -1.84 3.22
C VAL A 529 -12.56 -2.08 2.05
N LEU A 530 -12.99 -2.84 1.03
CA LEU A 530 -12.20 -3.07 -0.17
C LEU A 530 -11.89 -1.76 -0.91
N GLU A 531 -12.91 -0.92 -1.11
CA GLU A 531 -12.79 0.35 -1.84
C GLU A 531 -11.95 1.39 -1.11
N TYR A 532 -12.15 1.57 0.19
CA TYR A 532 -11.44 2.60 0.95
C TYR A 532 -10.07 2.17 1.46
N CYS A 533 -9.87 0.87 1.69
CA CYS A 533 -8.65 0.37 2.32
C CYS A 533 -7.78 -0.43 1.36
N VAL A 534 -8.35 -1.43 0.68
CA VAL A 534 -7.53 -2.40 -0.09
C VAL A 534 -7.12 -1.85 -1.44
N LEU A 535 -8.03 -1.26 -2.22
CA LEU A 535 -7.71 -0.74 -3.55
C LEU A 535 -6.67 0.39 -3.51
N PRO A 536 -6.78 1.41 -2.64
CA PRO A 536 -5.80 2.49 -2.60
C PRO A 536 -4.43 2.04 -2.07
N LEU A 537 -4.38 1.06 -1.16
CA LEU A 537 -3.11 0.52 -0.65
C LEU A 537 -2.49 -0.54 -1.59
N GLY A 538 -3.28 -1.07 -2.52
CA GLY A 538 -2.86 -2.10 -3.46
C GLY A 538 -1.93 -1.58 -4.55
N SER A 539 -2.25 -0.41 -5.12
CA SER A 539 -1.48 0.22 -6.20
C SER A 539 -1.10 1.66 -5.86
N PRO A 540 0.20 2.05 -5.99
CA PRO A 540 0.65 3.41 -5.71
C PRO A 540 0.06 4.44 -6.69
N THR A 541 -0.09 4.07 -7.97
CA THR A 541 -0.72 4.94 -8.99
C THR A 541 -2.16 5.25 -8.63
N ILE A 542 -2.93 4.24 -8.20
CA ILE A 542 -4.31 4.44 -7.76
C ILE A 542 -4.33 5.30 -6.49
N HIS A 543 -3.41 5.08 -5.54
CA HIS A 543 -3.33 5.89 -4.33
C HIS A 543 -3.12 7.38 -4.60
N ALA A 544 -2.21 7.71 -5.52
CA ALA A 544 -1.81 9.08 -5.82
C ALA A 544 -2.89 9.86 -6.59
N MET A 545 -3.61 9.18 -7.48
CA MET A 545 -4.59 9.81 -8.38
C MET A 545 -6.03 9.76 -7.86
N SER A 546 -6.37 8.77 -7.01
CA SER A 546 -7.73 8.65 -6.46
C SER A 546 -7.96 9.62 -5.28
N PRO A 547 -9.24 9.88 -4.92
CA PRO A 547 -9.55 10.68 -3.74
C PRO A 547 -8.90 10.11 -2.48
N LEU A 548 -7.96 10.86 -1.90
CA LEU A 548 -7.10 10.38 -0.82
C LEU A 548 -7.89 10.09 0.48
N VAL A 549 -8.05 8.81 0.79
CA VAL A 549 -8.59 8.34 2.07
C VAL A 549 -7.45 8.12 3.06
N ARG A 550 -7.27 9.05 4.00
CA ARG A 550 -6.20 8.98 5.01
C ARG A 550 -6.55 8.12 6.22
N SER A 551 -7.84 8.00 6.54
CA SER A 551 -8.30 7.39 7.78
C SER A 551 -9.71 6.83 7.70
N VAL A 552 -9.88 5.59 8.17
CA VAL A 552 -11.14 4.85 8.22
C VAL A 552 -11.40 4.34 9.63
N LEU A 553 -12.62 4.53 10.13
CA LEU A 553 -13.10 4.03 11.41
C LEU A 553 -14.13 2.92 11.19
N LEU A 554 -13.86 1.72 11.71
CA LEU A 554 -14.80 0.61 11.76
C LEU A 554 -15.56 0.64 13.10
N ALA A 555 -16.81 1.08 13.06
CA ALA A 555 -17.68 1.14 14.23
C ALA A 555 -18.68 -0.02 14.21
N GLY A 556 -18.98 -0.63 15.36
CA GLY A 556 -20.02 -1.65 15.42
C GLY A 556 -20.07 -2.39 16.76
N PRO A 557 -20.96 -3.39 16.91
CA PRO A 557 -21.02 -4.19 18.12
C PRO A 557 -19.72 -4.95 18.41
N ALA A 558 -19.58 -5.46 19.64
CA ALA A 558 -18.52 -6.42 19.97
C ALA A 558 -18.81 -7.75 19.26
N GLY A 559 -17.76 -8.43 18.77
CA GLY A 559 -17.89 -9.70 18.06
C GLY A 559 -18.23 -9.62 16.57
N SER A 560 -18.44 -8.41 16.00
CA SER A 560 -18.78 -8.23 14.57
C SER A 560 -17.61 -8.42 13.59
N GLY A 561 -16.52 -9.08 13.98
CA GLY A 561 -15.37 -9.32 13.07
C GLY A 561 -14.49 -8.10 12.77
N LYS A 562 -14.59 -7.00 13.53
CA LYS A 562 -13.81 -5.77 13.30
C LYS A 562 -12.29 -5.98 13.24
N HIS A 563 -11.74 -6.76 14.17
CA HIS A 563 -10.31 -7.10 14.18
C HIS A 563 -9.94 -7.96 12.98
N MET A 564 -10.82 -8.89 12.60
CA MET A 564 -10.63 -9.73 11.41
C MET A 564 -10.55 -8.90 10.13
N LEU A 565 -11.39 -7.86 10.00
CA LEU A 565 -11.33 -6.93 8.87
C LEU A 565 -10.01 -6.16 8.81
N VAL A 566 -9.48 -5.69 9.95
CA VAL A 566 -8.16 -5.02 9.98
C VAL A 566 -7.05 -5.98 9.55
N HIS A 567 -7.04 -7.21 10.07
CA HIS A 567 -6.07 -8.23 9.64
C HIS A 567 -6.24 -8.61 8.17
N ALA A 568 -7.47 -8.61 7.66
CA ALA A 568 -7.75 -8.86 6.26
C ALA A 568 -7.19 -7.76 5.36
N VAL A 569 -7.42 -6.48 5.68
CA VAL A 569 -6.80 -5.37 4.95
C VAL A 569 -5.28 -5.50 4.96
N CYS A 570 -4.68 -5.84 6.11
CA CYS A 570 -3.23 -6.01 6.19
C CYS A 570 -2.73 -7.19 5.34
N THR A 571 -3.48 -8.29 5.31
CA THR A 571 -3.15 -9.51 4.54
C THR A 571 -3.24 -9.28 3.04
N GLU A 572 -4.29 -8.62 2.56
CA GLU A 572 -4.49 -8.35 1.12
C GLU A 572 -3.49 -7.32 0.59
N THR A 573 -3.13 -6.33 1.40
CA THR A 573 -2.17 -5.28 1.02
C THR A 573 -0.72 -5.67 1.29
N GLY A 574 -0.46 -6.70 2.09
CA GLY A 574 0.89 -7.05 2.53
C GLY A 574 1.53 -5.98 3.43
N SER A 575 0.71 -5.18 4.11
CA SER A 575 1.16 -4.00 4.85
C SER A 575 1.72 -4.33 6.23
N VAL A 576 2.53 -3.41 6.76
CA VAL A 576 3.04 -3.46 8.13
C VAL A 576 2.02 -2.83 9.07
N LEU A 577 1.68 -3.55 10.16
CA LEU A 577 0.70 -3.12 11.14
C LEU A 577 1.38 -2.37 12.31
N PHE A 578 1.09 -1.08 12.45
CA PHE A 578 1.55 -0.24 13.55
C PHE A 578 0.42 -0.04 14.58
N ASP A 579 0.50 -0.67 15.73
CA ASP A 579 -0.51 -0.57 16.79
C ASP A 579 -0.25 0.63 17.72
N LEU A 580 -1.05 1.67 17.54
CA LEU A 580 -1.09 2.88 18.37
C LEU A 580 -2.26 2.91 19.37
N SER A 581 -2.79 1.75 19.74
CA SER A 581 -3.86 1.66 20.73
C SER A 581 -3.44 2.26 22.08
N ALA A 582 -4.37 2.94 22.75
CA ALA A 582 -4.11 3.57 24.04
C ALA A 582 -3.52 2.58 25.07
N ALA A 583 -4.02 1.35 25.08
CA ALA A 583 -3.53 0.27 25.94
C ALA A 583 -2.08 -0.16 25.62
N ASN A 584 -1.67 -0.10 24.35
CA ASN A 584 -0.32 -0.50 23.93
C ASN A 584 0.75 0.57 24.26
N ILE A 585 0.34 1.84 24.30
CA ILE A 585 1.24 2.98 24.48
C ILE A 585 1.47 3.33 25.96
N VAL A 586 0.67 2.77 26.88
CA VAL A 586 0.84 2.98 28.33
C VAL A 586 2.27 2.64 28.76
N GLY A 587 2.93 3.55 29.47
CA GLY A 587 4.31 3.38 29.95
C GLY A 587 5.41 3.51 28.88
N LYS A 588 5.09 3.38 27.58
CA LYS A 588 6.06 3.53 26.49
C LYS A 588 6.27 5.00 26.13
N TYR A 589 7.52 5.38 25.85
CA TYR A 589 7.94 6.74 25.47
C TYR A 589 7.41 7.87 26.38
N PRO A 590 7.69 7.85 27.69
CA PRO A 590 7.06 8.76 28.66
C PRO A 590 7.29 10.25 28.33
N GLY A 591 6.34 11.08 28.75
CA GLY A 591 6.38 12.53 28.53
C GLY A 591 5.92 13.00 27.15
N LYS A 592 5.82 14.32 26.98
CA LYS A 592 5.40 14.95 25.71
C LYS A 592 6.44 14.79 24.60
N ALA A 593 7.72 14.90 24.94
CA ALA A 593 8.80 14.72 23.97
C ALA A 593 8.89 13.27 23.45
N GLY A 594 8.68 12.28 24.32
CA GLY A 594 8.64 10.87 23.94
C GLY A 594 7.49 10.54 22.99
N LEU A 595 6.29 11.11 23.20
CA LEU A 595 5.17 10.94 22.27
C LEU A 595 5.43 11.54 20.90
N VAL A 596 5.99 12.76 20.86
CA VAL A 596 6.36 13.39 19.58
C VAL A 596 7.41 12.54 18.87
N MET A 597 8.36 11.96 19.61
CA MET A 597 9.32 11.01 19.06
C MET A 597 8.64 9.75 18.52
N LEU A 598 7.71 9.12 19.27
CA LEU A 598 6.98 7.94 18.81
C LEU A 598 6.20 8.22 17.52
N VAL A 599 5.45 9.32 17.49
CA VAL A 599 4.69 9.73 16.29
C VAL A 599 5.64 10.01 15.13
N HIS A 600 6.77 10.66 15.39
CA HIS A 600 7.81 10.89 14.38
C HIS A 600 8.43 9.58 13.86
N LEU A 601 8.75 8.64 14.74
CA LEU A 601 9.29 7.33 14.41
C LEU A 601 8.33 6.54 13.53
N VAL A 602 7.06 6.45 13.96
CA VAL A 602 6.01 5.75 13.20
C VAL A 602 5.83 6.41 11.85
N SER A 603 5.75 7.74 11.80
CA SER A 603 5.60 8.51 10.57
C SER A 603 6.81 8.38 9.63
N LYS A 604 8.02 8.28 10.18
CA LYS A 604 9.26 8.05 9.40
C LYS A 604 9.32 6.63 8.86
N VAL A 605 9.12 5.63 9.72
CA VAL A 605 9.18 4.21 9.33
C VAL A 605 8.02 3.86 8.39
N SER A 606 6.80 4.35 8.63
CA SER A 606 5.65 4.09 7.74
C SER A 606 5.83 4.67 6.34
N ARG A 607 6.59 5.76 6.19
CA ARG A 607 6.92 6.37 4.88
C ARG A 607 8.21 5.85 4.26
N GLN A 608 9.22 5.49 5.05
CA GLN A 608 10.56 5.15 4.54
C GLN A 608 10.82 3.65 4.45
N VAL A 609 10.04 2.80 5.13
CA VAL A 609 9.96 1.37 4.75
C VAL A 609 9.48 1.23 3.30
N ALA A 610 8.81 2.26 2.76
CA ALA A 610 8.44 2.38 1.35
C ALA A 610 9.56 2.93 0.41
N SER A 611 10.74 3.30 0.94
CA SER A 611 11.82 3.94 0.16
C SER A 611 13.15 3.20 0.33
N ARG A 612 13.22 1.94 -0.11
CA ARG A 612 14.51 1.25 -0.28
C ARG A 612 15.10 1.63 -1.64
N LYS A 613 16.17 2.41 -1.59
CA LYS A 613 16.94 2.97 -2.71
C LYS A 613 17.16 1.94 -3.84
N GLY A 614 16.51 2.15 -4.99
CA GLY A 614 16.74 1.39 -6.24
C GLY A 614 15.61 0.45 -6.69
N ARG A 615 14.67 0.08 -5.82
CA ARG A 615 13.42 -0.60 -6.23
C ARG A 615 12.25 0.28 -5.81
N ARG A 616 11.48 0.76 -6.80
CA ARG A 616 10.25 1.57 -6.65
C ARG A 616 9.10 0.73 -6.04
N ALA A 617 9.34 0.03 -4.94
CA ALA A 617 8.32 -0.78 -4.28
C ALA A 617 7.97 -0.10 -2.95
N GLU A 618 6.97 0.78 -3.02
CA GLU A 618 6.37 1.39 -1.84
C GLU A 618 5.67 0.31 -1.01
N ALA A 619 6.01 0.27 0.27
CA ALA A 619 5.46 -0.67 1.23
C ALA A 619 4.23 -0.04 1.88
N PRO A 620 3.01 -0.56 1.66
CA PRO A 620 1.84 -0.01 2.30
C PRO A 620 1.96 -0.23 3.81
N SER A 621 1.53 0.76 4.58
CA SER A 621 1.60 0.73 6.04
C SER A 621 0.24 1.03 6.63
N VAL A 622 -0.22 0.19 7.56
CA VAL A 622 -1.50 0.39 8.25
C VAL A 622 -1.21 0.76 9.70
N ILE A 623 -1.60 1.98 10.06
CA ILE A 623 -1.59 2.44 11.44
C ILE A 623 -2.92 2.04 12.06
N PHE A 624 -2.88 1.23 13.10
CA PHE A 624 -4.04 0.67 13.76
C PHE A 624 -4.27 1.27 15.14
N MET A 625 -5.52 1.54 15.47
CA MET A 625 -5.95 1.99 16.79
C MET A 625 -7.18 1.21 17.25
N ASP A 626 -7.00 0.35 18.25
CA ASP A 626 -8.12 -0.27 18.96
C ASP A 626 -8.75 0.73 19.96
N CYS A 627 -10.06 0.62 20.11
CA CYS A 627 -10.90 1.51 20.91
C CYS A 627 -10.62 2.98 20.60
N ALA A 628 -10.71 3.34 19.31
CA ALA A 628 -10.42 4.67 18.78
C ALA A 628 -11.24 5.82 19.43
N GLU A 629 -12.33 5.50 20.13
CA GLU A 629 -13.11 6.42 20.95
C GLU A 629 -12.37 6.91 22.20
N LYS A 630 -11.45 6.09 22.77
CA LYS A 630 -10.79 6.35 24.05
C LYS A 630 -10.04 7.69 24.11
N PRO A 631 -9.21 8.05 23.10
CA PRO A 631 -8.51 9.34 23.11
C PRO A 631 -9.43 10.56 23.09
N PHE A 632 -10.68 10.39 22.65
CA PHE A 632 -11.63 11.49 22.45
C PHE A 632 -12.79 11.47 23.47
N LEU A 633 -12.72 10.64 24.52
CA LEU A 633 -13.75 10.59 25.57
C LEU A 633 -13.96 11.97 26.23
N LYS A 634 -15.24 12.35 26.39
CA LYS A 634 -15.63 13.61 27.05
C LYS A 634 -15.14 13.60 28.51
N LYS A 635 -15.46 12.53 29.25
CA LYS A 635 -15.01 12.29 30.62
C LYS A 635 -14.23 10.97 30.65
N VAL A 636 -13.06 10.97 31.29
CA VAL A 636 -12.26 9.74 31.49
C VAL A 636 -12.69 9.14 32.82
N PRO A 637 -13.13 7.87 32.87
CA PRO A 637 -13.41 7.20 34.15
C PRO A 637 -12.18 7.21 35.06
N LYS A 638 -12.34 7.53 36.35
CA LYS A 638 -11.23 7.54 37.33
C LYS A 638 -10.59 6.16 37.53
N THR A 639 -11.26 5.10 37.09
CA THR A 639 -10.81 3.71 37.13
C THR A 639 -9.81 3.37 36.01
N ASP A 640 -9.73 4.19 34.96
CA ASP A 640 -8.90 3.89 33.80
C ASP A 640 -7.49 4.47 33.96
N LYS A 641 -6.50 3.60 34.21
CA LYS A 641 -5.09 3.96 34.40
C LYS A 641 -4.32 4.18 33.09
N THR A 642 -4.99 4.15 31.93
CA THR A 642 -4.34 4.10 30.61
C THR A 642 -4.03 5.48 29.98
N ASP A 643 -4.22 6.60 30.68
CA ASP A 643 -4.04 7.98 30.16
C ASP A 643 -4.55 8.18 28.71
N PRO A 644 -5.82 7.84 28.41
CA PRO A 644 -6.27 7.67 27.03
C PRO A 644 -6.18 8.94 26.18
N LYS A 645 -6.28 10.13 26.79
CA LYS A 645 -6.21 11.45 26.12
C LYS A 645 -4.81 11.82 25.60
N ARG A 646 -3.79 11.00 25.87
CA ARG A 646 -2.38 11.26 25.58
C ARG A 646 -2.09 11.55 24.10
N LEU A 647 -2.76 10.87 23.18
CA LEU A 647 -2.58 11.03 21.73
C LEU A 647 -3.52 12.04 21.06
N LYS A 648 -4.49 12.61 21.79
CA LYS A 648 -5.58 13.43 21.22
C LYS A 648 -5.08 14.58 20.32
N LYS A 649 -3.95 15.21 20.67
CA LYS A 649 -3.41 16.39 19.96
C LYS A 649 -2.51 16.04 18.78
N ASP A 650 -1.91 14.85 18.78
CA ASP A 650 -0.90 14.47 17.79
C ASP A 650 -1.48 13.62 16.66
N LEU A 651 -2.60 12.91 16.89
CA LEU A 651 -3.29 12.17 15.82
C LEU A 651 -3.73 13.06 14.64
N PRO A 652 -4.40 14.22 14.84
CA PRO A 652 -4.76 15.08 13.72
C PRO A 652 -3.54 15.62 12.95
N LYS A 653 -2.39 15.78 13.62
CA LYS A 653 -1.15 16.23 12.97
C LYS A 653 -0.54 15.11 12.13
N LEU A 654 -0.52 13.89 12.68
CA LEU A 654 -0.06 12.70 11.96
C LEU A 654 -0.85 12.49 10.67
N ILE A 655 -2.18 12.57 10.74
CA ILE A 655 -3.04 12.39 9.55
C ILE A 655 -2.81 13.49 8.53
N LYS A 656 -2.70 14.76 8.96
CA LYS A 656 -2.39 15.87 8.04
C LYS A 656 -1.00 15.76 7.40
N SER A 657 -0.09 14.99 8.00
CA SER A 657 1.24 14.73 7.44
C SER A 657 1.25 13.65 6.36
N ILE A 658 0.15 12.90 6.18
CA ILE A 658 0.03 11.86 5.14
C ILE A 658 -0.33 12.54 3.81
N GLY A 659 0.62 12.49 2.87
CA GLY A 659 0.45 12.97 1.50
C GLY A 659 -0.13 11.92 0.54
N PRO A 660 -0.44 12.29 -0.71
CA PRO A 660 -0.93 11.36 -1.73
C PRO A 660 0.14 10.36 -2.21
N GLU A 661 1.42 10.67 -2.01
CA GLU A 661 2.54 9.78 -2.34
C GLU A 661 2.83 8.76 -1.20
N ASP A 662 2.23 8.94 -0.03
CA ASP A 662 2.49 8.10 1.14
C ASP A 662 1.40 7.03 1.25
N GLN A 663 1.68 5.78 0.86
CA GLN A 663 0.75 4.63 1.01
C GLN A 663 0.50 4.23 2.48
N VAL A 664 -0.07 5.14 3.29
CA VAL A 664 -0.28 4.98 4.72
C VAL A 664 -1.74 5.21 5.06
N LEU A 665 -2.36 4.25 5.75
CA LEU A 665 -3.76 4.32 6.17
C LEU A 665 -3.90 4.20 7.68
N LEU A 666 -4.65 5.10 8.31
CA LEU A 666 -5.07 4.97 9.71
C LEU A 666 -6.40 4.19 9.80
N LEU A 667 -6.38 2.99 10.37
CA LEU A 667 -7.55 2.18 10.69
C LEU A 667 -7.86 2.21 12.18
N GLY A 668 -9.04 2.71 12.53
CA GLY A 668 -9.58 2.67 13.89
C GLY A 668 -10.66 1.62 14.03
N ILE A 669 -10.72 0.95 15.19
CA ILE A 669 -11.88 0.15 15.58
C ILE A 669 -12.57 0.84 16.76
N SER A 670 -13.90 0.92 16.72
CA SER A 670 -14.70 1.46 17.81
C SER A 670 -15.88 0.56 18.20
N ARG A 671 -16.23 0.56 19.49
CA ARG A 671 -17.45 -0.08 20.01
C ARG A 671 -18.54 0.94 20.31
N SER A 672 -18.16 2.08 20.87
CA SER A 672 -19.06 3.13 21.31
C SER A 672 -18.61 4.52 20.80
N PRO A 673 -18.69 4.78 19.47
CA PRO A 673 -18.29 6.08 18.92
C PRO A 673 -19.10 7.27 19.47
N TRP A 674 -20.30 7.03 20.01
CA TRP A 674 -21.15 8.08 20.60
C TRP A 674 -20.65 8.63 21.95
N GLU A 675 -19.80 7.90 22.68
CA GLU A 675 -19.27 8.34 23.99
C GLU A 675 -18.18 9.41 23.86
N CYS A 676 -17.58 9.51 22.68
CA CYS A 676 -16.52 10.45 22.40
C CYS A 676 -17.02 11.79 21.85
N ASP A 677 -16.11 12.76 21.76
CA ASP A 677 -16.38 14.02 21.07
C ASP A 677 -16.39 13.83 19.56
N GLN A 678 -17.59 13.83 18.96
CA GLN A 678 -17.82 13.57 17.54
C GLN A 678 -17.04 14.51 16.63
N LYS A 679 -16.88 15.79 17.01
CA LYS A 679 -16.12 16.76 16.21
C LYS A 679 -14.63 16.39 16.16
N ALA A 680 -14.07 15.99 17.29
CA ALA A 680 -12.68 15.57 17.37
C ALA A 680 -12.44 14.24 16.65
N LEU A 681 -13.39 13.31 16.72
CA LEU A 681 -13.34 12.03 16.01
C LEU A 681 -13.40 12.24 14.48
N ALA A 682 -14.32 13.07 13.99
CA ALA A 682 -14.46 13.40 12.57
C ALA A 682 -13.26 14.19 12.02
N GLN A 683 -12.54 14.93 12.86
CA GLN A 683 -11.29 15.58 12.47
C GLN A 683 -10.17 14.57 12.18
N VAL A 684 -10.25 13.37 12.77
CA VAL A 684 -9.23 12.32 12.69
C VAL A 684 -9.62 11.27 11.67
N TYR A 685 -10.86 10.79 11.69
CA TYR A 685 -11.36 9.76 10.78
C TYR A 685 -12.20 10.38 9.67
N ALA A 686 -11.69 10.34 8.45
CA ALA A 686 -12.38 10.88 7.27
C ALA A 686 -13.59 10.02 6.89
N LYS A 687 -13.47 8.70 7.03
CA LYS A 687 -14.49 7.72 6.68
C LYS A 687 -14.91 6.90 7.90
N MET A 688 -16.21 6.74 8.13
CA MET A 688 -16.75 5.96 9.24
C MET A 688 -17.69 4.89 8.70
N ILE A 689 -17.28 3.62 8.79
CA ILE A 689 -18.05 2.47 8.32
C ILE A 689 -18.75 1.84 9.52
N LEU A 690 -20.08 1.80 9.47
CA LEU A 690 -20.90 1.14 10.48
C LEU A 690 -21.09 -0.34 10.11
N ILE A 691 -20.69 -1.23 11.01
CA ILE A 691 -20.89 -2.67 10.87
C ILE A 691 -22.20 -3.04 11.58
N PRO A 692 -23.23 -3.45 10.82
CA PRO A 692 -24.53 -3.83 11.36
C PRO A 692 -24.43 -5.16 12.13
N ARG A 693 -25.50 -5.51 12.82
CA ARG A 693 -25.69 -6.90 13.27
C ARG A 693 -26.01 -7.76 12.04
N PRO A 694 -25.52 -9.01 11.98
CA PRO A 694 -25.80 -9.87 10.84
C PRO A 694 -27.31 -10.12 10.73
N ASP A 695 -27.84 -9.94 9.53
CA ASP A 695 -29.23 -10.18 9.19
C ASP A 695 -29.52 -11.69 9.12
N TYR A 696 -30.76 -12.07 8.79
CA TYR A 696 -31.09 -13.50 8.68
C TYR A 696 -30.33 -14.17 7.54
N ALA A 697 -30.19 -13.51 6.38
CA ALA A 697 -29.49 -14.07 5.23
C ALA A 697 -28.00 -14.26 5.55
N SER A 698 -27.32 -13.23 6.09
CA SER A 698 -25.92 -13.38 6.49
C SER A 698 -25.71 -14.45 7.55
N ARG A 699 -26.61 -14.58 8.53
CA ARG A 699 -26.51 -15.66 9.54
C ARG A 699 -26.67 -17.04 8.94
N SER A 700 -27.66 -17.21 8.06
CA SER A 700 -27.91 -18.47 7.36
C SER A 700 -26.69 -18.86 6.52
N PHE A 701 -26.12 -17.90 5.78
CA PHE A 701 -24.93 -18.08 4.95
C PHE A 701 -23.68 -18.44 5.78
N ILE A 702 -23.44 -17.72 6.88
CA ILE A 702 -22.31 -18.01 7.78
C ILE A 702 -22.48 -19.40 8.42
N TRP A 703 -23.70 -19.76 8.83
CA TRP A 703 -23.96 -21.05 9.46
C TRP A 703 -23.86 -22.22 8.49
N SER A 704 -24.37 -22.10 7.25
CA SER A 704 -24.22 -23.16 6.26
C SER A 704 -22.74 -23.46 6.04
N GLU A 705 -21.92 -22.45 5.79
CA GLU A 705 -20.50 -22.64 5.55
C GLU A 705 -19.76 -23.24 6.75
N LEU A 706 -19.98 -22.69 7.96
CA LEU A 706 -19.29 -23.16 9.17
C LEU A 706 -19.73 -24.57 9.62
N LEU A 707 -20.98 -24.94 9.37
CA LEU A 707 -21.52 -26.26 9.77
C LEU A 707 -21.29 -27.34 8.72
N PHE A 708 -21.15 -27.00 7.43
CA PHE A 708 -20.82 -27.97 6.38
C PHE A 708 -19.31 -28.25 6.27
N LEU A 709 -18.46 -27.39 6.84
CA LEU A 709 -17.01 -27.62 6.99
C LEU A 709 -16.64 -28.53 8.19
N LEU A 710 -17.59 -28.85 9.08
CA LEU A 710 -17.46 -29.80 10.20
C LEU A 710 -18.17 -31.13 9.90
#